data_AF-A0A553R6M8-F1
#
_entry.id   AF-A0A553R6M8-F1
#
_cell.length_a   1.000
_cell.length_b   1.000
_cell.length_c   1.000
_cell.angle_alpha   90.00
_cell.angle_beta   90.00
_cell.angle_gamma   90.00
#
_symmetry.space_group_name_H-M   'P 1'
#
loop_
_entity.id
_entity.type
_entity.pdbx_description
1 polymer ?
#
loop_
_entity_poly.entity_id
_entity_poly.type
_entity_poly.pdbx_seq_one_letter_code
_entity_poly.pdbx_strand_id
1 'polypeptide(L)'
;MSGITSTLAKKRAQAAGFGTNANASKYLNQDFEALRSQCLSRGSLFSDPSFPAAPESLGFKELGPNSSKTRGIVWKRPGELCSNPQFITGGATRTDICQGALGDCWLLAAIASLTQNEDVLARVLPAGQNFGDGYAGIFHFQFWQFGEWVDVVIDDRLPAKDGELVFVHSAEKNEFWSALLEKAYAKVNGCYEALSGGSTSEGFEDFTGGIAESYDLRKAPPNIFQIILKALEAGALLGCSIDITSAADSEAITRQKLVKGHAYSLTGATEVNYRGRKEKLVRMRNPWGQVEWTGAWSDKMSFSDFLTNYSRIEICTLTPDTITDDSVKKWAVTNHDGTWRRGSTAGGCRNNPYTFWMNPQYVIKVNEEDDDPGDNELSCTIVVGLIQKNRRRLRKMGEDMHTIGFAIYELPSQFHGQRDVHLDKSFFLSHAQKARSETFINLREVSTRFSLPPGEYLIVPSTFEPNKDGDFCLRVFSEKQTETLPTDDPIDAILPDETVSDDQVESGFRTMFVKLAGADMEISVSELSTILNKIIAKRTDIKTDGFSLETCRVMVNLMDDSGNGKLEADMTLDFDNFVSCLMRLEMMFIGGVSSHIFKERLQAEGMGANDKAIKFLNQDYEELKRECLESGRLFEDPCFPAVPQSLGFKELAPNSSKTRGVRWIRPTELSDNPQFIVGGATRTDICQGALGDCWLLAAIASLTLNDKLLHRVVPHGQSFTEDYAGIFHFQFWQFGEWVDIVIDDRLPVKDKELMFVHSAEGNEFWSALLEKAYAKLNGTYEALSGGSTTEGFEDFTGGVAEMYELRQAPKDLHRIIAKALERGSLLGCSIDITSAFDMEAVTFKKLVKGHAYSVTGLREVNFRGSKERLIRIRNPWGQVEWTGAWSDNSSEWNGIDAAQREEMNNHMEDGEFWMSFQEFKRQFSRLEICNLTPDALSDDTQHFWNTIQFNGTWRKGSTAGGCRNHPNTFWINPQYKITLLEEDDDPEDSEVACTFMVALMQKDRRRFRKQGQDMHTIGFALYEVPEEFHGSQSVHLKKDFFLRHSSCARSATFINLREVSTRLKLPPGEYLIVPSTFEPAKEADFVLRVFTEKQSETLEMDDEISFNLEDEEISEENIDNSFKKMFSQLSGEVFTQLFFQIVVVSIFRQFDLDKSGTISSYEMRMALESGGFKLNNKLHQIMVARYSDGDTIDFDNFVCCIIKLEAMFKAFRELEKPETGVAELNISEWLFLTMCG
;
A
#
# COMPACT_ATOMS: atom_id res chain seq x y z
N MET A 1 5.49 31.23 9.28
CA MET A 1 5.65 32.43 8.40
C MET A 1 6.89 32.41 7.50
N SER A 2 7.99 31.68 7.77
CA SER A 2 9.17 31.70 6.89
C SER A 2 8.98 31.02 5.51
N GLY A 3 8.09 30.03 5.40
CA GLY A 3 7.87 29.28 4.14
C GLY A 3 7.13 30.06 3.06
N ILE A 4 5.95 30.62 3.37
CA ILE A 4 5.08 31.28 2.37
C ILE A 4 5.73 32.55 1.80
N THR A 5 6.35 33.37 2.66
CA THR A 5 7.02 34.60 2.25
C THR A 5 8.25 34.33 1.37
N SER A 6 8.97 33.23 1.62
CA SER A 6 10.11 32.78 0.81
C SER A 6 9.66 32.36 -0.61
N THR A 7 8.58 31.59 -0.72
CA THR A 7 8.02 31.17 -2.02
C THR A 7 7.53 32.37 -2.85
N LEU A 8 6.85 33.34 -2.23
CA LEU A 8 6.43 34.58 -2.88
C LEU A 8 7.63 35.43 -3.33
N ALA A 9 8.67 35.52 -2.51
CA ALA A 9 9.90 36.22 -2.86
C ALA A 9 10.63 35.54 -4.04
N LYS A 10 10.67 34.20 -4.06
CA LYS A 10 11.25 33.43 -5.16
C LYS A 10 10.50 33.63 -6.49
N LYS A 11 9.17 33.59 -6.48
CA LYS A 11 8.34 33.88 -7.68
C LYS A 11 8.58 35.30 -8.21
N ARG A 12 8.71 36.30 -7.32
CA ARG A 12 9.05 37.68 -7.71
C ARG A 12 10.48 37.78 -8.28
N ALA A 13 11.44 37.04 -7.73
CA ALA A 13 12.80 37.00 -8.24
C ALA A 13 12.87 36.37 -9.63
N GLN A 14 12.17 35.25 -9.86
CA GLN A 14 12.06 34.62 -11.18
C GLN A 14 11.40 35.56 -12.21
N ALA A 15 10.33 36.26 -11.83
CA ALA A 15 9.71 37.27 -12.69
C ALA A 15 10.64 38.46 -13.00
N ALA A 16 11.59 38.75 -12.12
CA ALA A 16 12.64 39.75 -12.34
C ALA A 16 13.87 39.20 -13.11
N GLY A 17 13.82 37.95 -13.58
CA GLY A 17 14.87 37.32 -14.40
C GLY A 17 15.98 36.59 -13.63
N PHE A 18 15.87 36.46 -12.30
CA PHE A 18 16.79 35.62 -11.52
C PHE A 18 16.52 34.13 -11.73
N GLY A 19 17.58 33.33 -11.76
CA GLY A 19 17.51 31.88 -12.02
C GLY A 19 17.60 31.50 -13.51
N THR A 20 17.82 32.47 -14.40
CA THR A 20 18.21 32.22 -15.79
C THR A 20 19.71 31.92 -15.88
N ASN A 21 20.20 31.28 -16.95
CA ASN A 21 21.64 31.03 -17.11
C ASN A 21 22.47 32.32 -17.03
N ALA A 22 21.97 33.41 -17.64
CA ALA A 22 22.63 34.72 -17.62
C ALA A 22 22.59 35.42 -16.24
N ASN A 23 21.63 35.08 -15.38
CA ASN A 23 21.47 35.66 -14.04
C ASN A 23 21.16 34.55 -13.03
N ALA A 24 22.11 33.62 -12.89
CA ALA A 24 21.98 32.45 -12.06
C ALA A 24 21.81 32.80 -10.57
N SER A 25 20.97 32.01 -9.88
CA SER A 25 20.73 32.14 -8.45
C SER A 25 22.00 31.77 -7.68
N LYS A 26 22.37 32.57 -6.67
CA LYS A 26 23.60 32.36 -5.90
C LYS A 26 23.44 31.22 -4.89
N TYR A 27 24.19 30.13 -5.05
CA TYR A 27 24.12 29.02 -4.11
C TYR A 27 24.60 29.44 -2.71
N LEU A 28 23.78 29.17 -1.70
CA LEU A 28 24.06 29.55 -0.30
C LEU A 28 24.43 31.04 -0.13
N ASN A 29 23.89 31.90 -1.01
CA ASN A 29 24.15 33.34 -1.07
C ASN A 29 25.64 33.71 -1.25
N GLN A 30 26.47 32.83 -1.82
CA GLN A 30 27.85 33.12 -2.15
C GLN A 30 27.95 33.80 -3.52
N ASP A 31 28.66 34.92 -3.59
CA ASP A 31 28.88 35.70 -4.81
C ASP A 31 30.34 35.57 -5.25
N PHE A 32 30.57 34.98 -6.42
CA PHE A 32 31.91 34.72 -6.94
C PHE A 32 32.77 36.00 -7.01
N GLU A 33 32.27 37.07 -7.65
CA GLU A 33 33.05 38.28 -7.89
C GLU A 33 33.31 39.06 -6.60
N ALA A 34 32.34 39.12 -5.70
CA ALA A 34 32.51 39.78 -4.40
C ALA A 34 33.52 39.04 -3.51
N LEU A 35 33.42 37.70 -3.44
CA LEU A 35 34.35 36.88 -2.66
C LEU A 35 35.77 36.89 -3.27
N ARG A 36 35.88 36.81 -4.59
CA ARG A 36 37.15 36.93 -5.31
C ARG A 36 37.81 38.29 -5.05
N SER A 37 37.06 39.38 -5.19
CA SER A 37 37.54 40.73 -4.90
C SER A 37 37.99 40.88 -3.45
N GLN A 38 37.24 40.31 -2.50
CA GLN A 38 37.60 40.30 -1.09
C GLN A 38 38.91 39.55 -0.84
N CYS A 39 39.09 38.37 -1.44
CA CYS A 39 40.32 37.58 -1.34
C CYS A 39 41.54 38.30 -1.93
N LEU A 40 41.40 38.88 -3.13
CA LEU A 40 42.45 39.67 -3.78
C LEU A 40 42.83 40.89 -2.94
N SER A 41 41.86 41.61 -2.37
CA SER A 41 42.12 42.77 -1.50
C SER A 41 42.85 42.41 -0.20
N ARG A 42 42.63 41.20 0.32
CA ARG A 42 43.27 40.68 1.54
C ARG A 42 44.61 39.99 1.28
N GLY A 43 44.94 39.70 0.03
CA GLY A 43 46.12 38.89 -0.34
C GLY A 43 46.04 37.45 0.17
N SER A 44 44.83 36.89 0.30
CA SER A 44 44.58 35.56 0.87
C SER A 44 43.77 34.69 -0.09
N LEU A 45 44.07 33.40 -0.16
CA LEU A 45 43.30 32.44 -0.96
C LEU A 45 41.94 32.12 -0.32
N PHE A 46 40.92 31.95 -1.14
CA PHE A 46 39.58 31.57 -0.71
C PHE A 46 39.59 30.20 -0.05
N SER A 47 38.86 30.10 1.05
CA SER A 47 38.58 28.85 1.76
C SER A 47 37.08 28.82 1.97
N ASP A 48 36.42 27.87 1.34
CA ASP A 48 34.96 27.81 1.33
C ASP A 48 34.44 27.40 2.71
N PRO A 49 33.69 28.27 3.42
CA PRO A 49 33.12 27.93 4.72
C PRO A 49 31.95 26.95 4.59
N SER A 50 31.32 26.87 3.42
CA SER A 50 30.13 26.04 3.18
C SER A 50 30.47 24.64 2.66
N PHE A 51 31.71 24.41 2.22
CA PHE A 51 32.22 23.10 1.81
C PHE A 51 33.68 22.95 2.26
N PRO A 52 33.91 22.73 3.56
CA PRO A 52 35.23 22.75 4.15
C PRO A 52 36.10 21.59 3.65
N ALA A 53 37.42 21.78 3.62
CA ALA A 53 38.41 20.73 3.34
C ALA A 53 38.53 19.77 4.54
N ALA A 54 37.45 19.01 4.81
CA ALA A 54 37.29 18.16 5.97
C ALA A 54 36.61 16.83 5.57
N PRO A 55 36.71 15.78 6.40
CA PRO A 55 36.12 14.47 6.08
C PRO A 55 34.61 14.50 5.83
N GLU A 56 33.88 15.46 6.42
CA GLU A 56 32.44 15.63 6.22
C GLU A 56 32.06 15.99 4.79
N SER A 57 32.98 16.60 4.05
CA SER A 57 32.84 16.92 2.62
C SER A 57 33.17 15.73 1.73
N LEU A 58 33.94 14.76 2.24
CA LEU A 58 34.21 13.49 1.55
C LEU A 58 32.99 12.57 1.63
N GLY A 59 32.36 12.43 2.81
CA GLY A 59 31.26 11.50 2.97
C GLY A 59 30.71 11.35 4.37
N PHE A 60 29.90 10.31 4.54
CA PHE A 60 29.18 10.00 5.79
C PHE A 60 29.19 8.51 6.15
N LYS A 61 29.49 7.59 5.22
CA LYS A 61 29.55 6.14 5.48
C LYS A 61 30.85 5.54 4.96
N GLU A 62 30.96 5.29 3.66
CA GLU A 62 32.14 4.72 3.01
C GLU A 62 33.30 5.71 2.92
N LEU A 63 33.00 7.01 2.84
CA LEU A 63 33.97 8.10 2.84
C LEU A 63 33.79 9.01 4.06
N GLY A 64 33.18 8.50 5.13
CA GLY A 64 33.00 9.24 6.37
C GLY A 64 34.30 9.46 7.16
N PRO A 65 34.24 10.23 8.26
CA PRO A 65 35.40 10.55 9.10
C PRO A 65 36.11 9.32 9.69
N ASN A 66 35.35 8.25 9.95
CA ASN A 66 35.87 7.01 10.56
C ASN A 66 36.26 5.93 9.54
N SER A 67 36.14 6.22 8.24
CA SER A 67 36.42 5.24 7.19
C SER A 67 37.93 4.98 7.02
N SER A 68 38.30 3.73 6.78
CA SER A 68 39.66 3.38 6.39
C SER A 68 40.03 3.96 5.01
N LYS A 69 39.04 4.17 4.13
CA LYS A 69 39.24 4.69 2.77
C LYS A 69 39.69 6.15 2.76
N THR A 70 39.29 6.94 3.77
CA THR A 70 39.66 8.36 3.88
C THR A 70 40.98 8.59 4.62
N ARG A 71 41.58 7.55 5.20
CA ARG A 71 42.86 7.64 5.90
C ARG A 71 44.00 8.02 4.93
N GLY A 72 44.72 9.08 5.29
CA GLY A 72 45.86 9.58 4.51
C GLY A 72 45.48 10.52 3.36
N ILE A 73 44.19 10.85 3.20
CA ILE A 73 43.75 11.88 2.27
C ILE A 73 44.12 13.26 2.83
N VAL A 74 44.77 14.08 2.02
CA VAL A 74 45.11 15.47 2.30
C VAL A 74 44.50 16.36 1.22
N TRP A 75 44.04 17.54 1.61
CA TRP A 75 43.48 18.50 0.65
C TRP A 75 44.58 19.42 0.14
N LYS A 76 44.86 19.34 -1.16
CA LYS A 76 45.91 20.12 -1.83
C LYS A 76 45.33 21.00 -2.92
N ARG A 77 45.92 22.17 -3.15
CA ARG A 77 45.62 23.02 -4.31
C ARG A 77 46.40 22.55 -5.54
N PRO A 78 45.93 22.84 -6.76
CA PRO A 78 46.61 22.50 -8.01
C PRO A 78 48.09 22.91 -8.07
N GLY A 79 48.45 24.08 -7.54
CA GLY A 79 49.86 24.53 -7.48
C GLY A 79 50.76 23.72 -6.55
N GLU A 80 50.19 22.91 -5.66
CA GLU A 80 50.93 21.97 -4.79
C GLU A 80 51.05 20.57 -5.42
N LEU A 81 50.29 20.30 -6.48
CA LEU A 81 50.25 19.02 -7.21
C LEU A 81 51.08 19.09 -8.51
N CYS A 82 51.07 20.25 -9.19
CA CYS A 82 51.77 20.47 -10.44
C CYS A 82 52.43 21.86 -10.48
N SER A 83 53.55 21.98 -11.20
CA SER A 83 54.32 23.23 -11.32
C SER A 83 53.66 24.29 -12.23
N ASN A 84 52.77 23.89 -13.13
CA ASN A 84 52.08 24.79 -14.05
C ASN A 84 50.58 24.43 -14.15
N PRO A 85 49.79 24.64 -13.09
CA PRO A 85 48.38 24.29 -13.09
C PRO A 85 47.63 25.14 -14.13
N GLN A 86 46.81 24.47 -14.92
CA GLN A 86 45.97 25.05 -15.95
C GLN A 86 44.52 24.69 -15.66
N PHE A 87 43.62 25.63 -15.95
CA PHE A 87 42.20 25.37 -15.80
C PHE A 87 41.74 24.43 -16.92
N ILE A 88 42.00 24.81 -18.18
CA ILE A 88 41.74 24.03 -19.40
C ILE A 88 42.94 24.18 -20.34
N THR A 89 43.40 23.11 -20.99
CA THR A 89 44.49 23.15 -21.99
C THR A 89 44.02 22.69 -23.37
N GLY A 90 44.07 23.59 -24.36
CA GLY A 90 43.70 23.23 -25.75
C GLY A 90 42.20 23.00 -25.98
N GLY A 91 41.34 23.45 -25.05
CA GLY A 91 39.90 23.19 -25.04
C GLY A 91 39.55 22.01 -24.13
N ALA A 92 38.33 21.96 -23.60
CA ALA A 92 37.92 20.84 -22.75
C ALA A 92 37.60 19.62 -23.61
N THR A 93 38.22 18.49 -23.30
CA THR A 93 38.15 17.27 -24.08
C THR A 93 37.70 16.08 -23.24
N ARG A 94 37.09 15.08 -23.89
CA ARG A 94 36.68 13.84 -23.22
C ARG A 94 37.84 13.01 -22.63
N THR A 95 39.09 13.37 -22.93
CA THR A 95 40.30 12.76 -22.36
C THR A 95 40.70 13.38 -21.02
N ASP A 96 40.12 14.53 -20.66
CA ASP A 96 40.35 15.19 -19.36
C ASP A 96 39.54 14.56 -18.22
N ILE A 97 38.74 13.53 -18.56
CA ILE A 97 37.85 12.82 -17.67
C ILE A 97 38.37 11.39 -17.50
N CYS A 98 39.08 11.17 -16.40
CA CYS A 98 39.48 9.85 -15.91
C CYS A 98 38.89 9.65 -14.50
N GLN A 99 38.10 8.59 -14.34
CA GLN A 99 37.47 8.24 -13.07
C GLN A 99 38.53 7.91 -12.00
N GLY A 100 38.32 8.44 -10.79
CA GLY A 100 39.09 8.07 -9.60
C GLY A 100 38.46 6.92 -8.82
N ALA A 101 38.61 6.95 -7.49
CA ALA A 101 38.13 5.89 -6.60
C ALA A 101 36.63 5.96 -6.24
N LEU A 102 35.89 6.93 -6.79
CA LEU A 102 34.46 7.14 -6.53
C LEU A 102 33.60 6.41 -7.56
N GLY A 103 32.45 5.89 -7.13
CA GLY A 103 31.48 5.17 -7.98
C GLY A 103 30.54 6.11 -8.74
N ASP A 104 31.07 7.16 -9.36
CA ASP A 104 30.33 8.24 -10.01
C ASP A 104 30.46 8.23 -11.55
N CYS A 105 30.78 7.06 -12.13
CA CYS A 105 30.95 6.88 -13.58
C CYS A 105 29.84 7.51 -14.45
N TRP A 106 28.60 7.54 -13.94
CA TRP A 106 27.45 8.18 -14.58
C TRP A 106 27.65 9.69 -14.78
N LEU A 107 28.18 10.38 -13.78
CA LEU A 107 28.46 11.82 -13.82
C LEU A 107 29.59 12.08 -14.82
N LEU A 108 30.62 11.22 -14.79
CA LEU A 108 31.79 11.37 -15.64
C LEU A 108 31.49 11.09 -17.10
N ALA A 109 30.64 10.10 -17.38
CA ALA A 109 30.08 9.89 -18.71
C ALA A 109 29.28 11.11 -19.17
N ALA A 110 28.55 11.77 -18.26
CA ALA A 110 27.83 12.99 -18.58
C ALA A 110 28.77 14.16 -18.91
N ILE A 111 29.80 14.39 -18.07
CA ILE A 111 30.83 15.42 -18.30
C ILE A 111 31.60 15.14 -19.60
N ALA A 112 31.93 13.87 -19.89
CA ALA A 112 32.60 13.51 -21.14
C ALA A 112 31.71 13.82 -22.36
N SER A 113 30.39 13.63 -22.27
CA SER A 113 29.44 14.00 -23.32
C SER A 113 29.34 15.52 -23.48
N LEU A 114 29.37 16.27 -22.37
CA LEU A 114 29.35 17.73 -22.35
C LEU A 114 30.46 18.34 -23.20
N THR A 115 31.65 17.73 -23.22
CA THR A 115 32.79 18.19 -24.06
C THR A 115 32.53 18.10 -25.58
N GLN A 116 31.46 17.42 -26.02
CA GLN A 116 31.10 17.39 -27.44
C GLN A 116 30.34 18.65 -27.89
N ASN A 117 29.86 19.47 -26.95
CA ASN A 117 29.11 20.69 -27.25
C ASN A 117 29.65 21.88 -26.44
N GLU A 118 30.46 22.72 -27.08
CA GLU A 118 31.11 23.87 -26.46
C GLU A 118 30.10 24.90 -25.91
N ASP A 119 28.95 25.07 -26.55
CA ASP A 119 27.91 26.01 -26.12
C ASP A 119 27.25 25.57 -24.81
N VAL A 120 27.03 24.26 -24.65
CA VAL A 120 26.51 23.70 -23.40
C VAL A 120 27.59 23.75 -22.32
N LEU A 121 28.83 23.41 -22.66
CA LEU A 121 29.95 23.44 -21.73
C LEU A 121 30.17 24.85 -21.16
N ALA A 122 30.10 25.90 -21.99
CA ALA A 122 30.29 27.28 -21.57
C ALA A 122 29.23 27.79 -20.57
N ARG A 123 28.07 27.13 -20.50
CA ARG A 123 27.04 27.41 -19.49
C ARG A 123 27.43 26.88 -18.13
N VAL A 124 27.93 25.66 -18.10
CA VAL A 124 28.33 24.99 -16.85
C VAL A 124 29.66 25.54 -16.35
N LEU A 125 30.56 25.88 -17.27
CA LEU A 125 31.88 26.46 -17.00
C LEU A 125 31.94 27.90 -17.52
N PRO A 126 31.60 28.89 -16.68
CA PRO A 126 31.79 30.29 -17.02
C PRO A 126 33.23 30.60 -17.42
N ALA A 127 33.39 31.38 -18.49
CA ALA A 127 34.70 31.79 -18.99
C ALA A 127 35.42 32.76 -18.03
N GLY A 128 36.74 32.94 -18.21
CA GLY A 128 37.54 33.90 -17.45
C GLY A 128 38.20 33.35 -16.18
N GLN A 129 38.00 32.05 -15.88
CA GLN A 129 38.65 31.35 -14.77
C GLN A 129 40.04 30.84 -15.16
N ASN A 130 41.06 31.11 -14.33
CA ASN A 130 42.43 30.67 -14.58
C ASN A 130 43.26 30.63 -13.29
N PHE A 131 44.43 29.99 -13.34
CA PHE A 131 45.42 29.93 -12.25
C PHE A 131 46.52 31.02 -12.35
N GLY A 132 46.41 31.92 -13.33
CA GLY A 132 47.36 33.01 -13.58
C GLY A 132 46.90 34.33 -12.95
N ASP A 133 46.82 35.39 -13.76
CA ASP A 133 46.53 36.74 -13.28
C ASP A 133 45.14 36.84 -12.62
N GLY A 134 45.12 37.32 -11.38
CA GLY A 134 43.89 37.44 -10.59
C GLY A 134 43.41 36.14 -9.93
N TYR A 135 44.31 35.16 -9.77
CA TYR A 135 44.08 33.95 -8.99
C TYR A 135 43.87 34.25 -7.49
N ALA A 136 42.75 33.79 -6.95
CA ALA A 136 42.40 33.89 -5.54
C ALA A 136 42.02 32.52 -4.93
N GLY A 137 42.32 31.41 -5.62
CA GLY A 137 41.95 30.06 -5.16
C GLY A 137 40.44 29.81 -5.09
N ILE A 138 39.68 30.49 -5.94
CA ILE A 138 38.21 30.49 -6.02
C ILE A 138 37.78 30.25 -7.46
N PHE A 139 36.78 29.40 -7.64
CA PHE A 139 36.18 29.02 -8.93
C PHE A 139 34.66 28.95 -8.78
N HIS A 140 33.94 29.00 -9.89
CA HIS A 140 32.50 28.81 -9.89
C HIS A 140 32.01 28.05 -11.12
N PHE A 141 30.89 27.36 -10.94
CA PHE A 141 30.23 26.54 -11.94
C PHE A 141 28.73 26.75 -11.84
N GLN A 142 28.03 26.70 -12.97
CA GLN A 142 26.58 26.82 -12.96
C GLN A 142 25.94 25.46 -13.20
N PHE A 143 25.00 25.09 -12.34
CA PHE A 143 24.20 23.89 -12.52
C PHE A 143 22.75 24.28 -12.59
N TRP A 144 22.02 23.65 -13.51
CA TRP A 144 20.58 23.71 -13.48
C TRP A 144 20.07 22.88 -12.29
N GLN A 145 19.22 23.46 -11.45
CA GLN A 145 18.64 22.82 -10.27
C GLN A 145 17.14 23.12 -10.20
N PHE A 146 16.33 22.13 -10.57
CA PHE A 146 14.89 22.11 -10.36
C PHE A 146 14.14 23.33 -10.94
N GLY A 147 14.54 23.81 -12.12
CA GLY A 147 13.86 24.89 -12.85
C GLY A 147 14.63 26.21 -12.90
N GLU A 148 15.79 26.31 -12.25
CA GLU A 148 16.64 27.50 -12.28
C GLU A 148 18.12 27.15 -12.39
N TRP A 149 18.90 28.03 -12.99
CA TRP A 149 20.36 27.96 -12.97
C TRP A 149 20.88 28.51 -11.65
N VAL A 150 21.81 27.77 -11.04
CA VAL A 150 22.39 28.08 -9.74
C VAL A 150 23.91 28.19 -9.90
N ASP A 151 24.48 29.33 -9.48
CA ASP A 151 25.91 29.59 -9.47
C ASP A 151 26.54 29.06 -8.17
N VAL A 152 27.50 28.15 -8.30
CA VAL A 152 28.13 27.43 -7.20
C VAL A 152 29.59 27.78 -7.12
N VAL A 153 29.93 28.54 -6.08
CA VAL A 153 31.30 28.94 -5.77
C VAL A 153 32.01 27.83 -5.01
N ILE A 154 33.27 27.53 -5.31
CA ILE A 154 34.14 26.63 -4.54
C ILE A 154 35.55 27.19 -4.41
N ASP A 155 36.30 26.71 -3.41
CA ASP A 155 37.76 26.81 -3.44
C ASP A 155 38.39 25.65 -4.23
N ASP A 156 39.67 25.78 -4.60
CA ASP A 156 40.38 24.78 -5.40
C ASP A 156 41.14 23.70 -4.61
N ARG A 157 40.86 23.54 -3.31
CA ARG A 157 41.46 22.43 -2.55
C ARG A 157 40.83 21.11 -3.00
N LEU A 158 41.63 20.17 -3.48
CA LEU A 158 41.18 18.87 -3.98
C LEU A 158 41.72 17.73 -3.08
N PRO A 159 40.91 16.67 -2.85
CA PRO A 159 41.36 15.49 -2.11
C PRO A 159 42.47 14.73 -2.87
N ALA A 160 43.63 14.61 -2.23
CA ALA A 160 44.80 13.93 -2.77
C ALA A 160 45.32 12.88 -1.79
N LYS A 161 45.83 11.77 -2.32
CA LYS A 161 46.49 10.71 -1.55
C LYS A 161 47.80 10.37 -2.24
N ASP A 162 48.88 10.33 -1.47
CA ASP A 162 50.23 10.05 -1.99
C ASP A 162 50.68 10.98 -3.14
N GLY A 163 50.14 12.20 -3.19
CA GLY A 163 50.48 13.21 -4.20
C GLY A 163 49.65 13.15 -5.49
N GLU A 164 48.71 12.22 -5.60
CA GLU A 164 47.80 12.08 -6.74
C GLU A 164 46.35 12.37 -6.31
N LEU A 165 45.51 12.81 -7.24
CA LEU A 165 44.08 13.06 -6.98
C LEU A 165 43.34 11.74 -6.70
N VAL A 166 42.44 11.76 -5.72
CA VAL A 166 41.66 10.56 -5.33
C VAL A 166 40.47 10.33 -6.26
N PHE A 167 39.90 11.41 -6.77
CA PHE A 167 38.69 11.41 -7.59
C PHE A 167 39.00 11.76 -9.05
N VAL A 168 38.14 12.50 -9.74
CA VAL A 168 38.34 12.83 -11.16
C VAL A 168 39.65 13.56 -11.38
N HIS A 169 40.33 13.18 -12.46
CA HIS A 169 41.55 13.83 -12.92
C HIS A 169 41.65 13.75 -14.45
N SER A 170 42.48 14.62 -15.03
CA SER A 170 42.84 14.56 -16.44
C SER A 170 44.01 13.57 -16.66
N ALA A 171 44.07 12.99 -17.86
CA ALA A 171 45.28 12.30 -18.31
C ALA A 171 46.48 13.26 -18.36
N GLU A 172 46.24 14.54 -18.66
CA GLU A 172 47.22 15.61 -18.57
C GLU A 172 47.28 16.12 -17.12
N LYS A 173 48.39 15.85 -16.43
CA LYS A 173 48.54 16.11 -14.99
C LYS A 173 48.43 17.58 -14.56
N ASN A 174 48.43 18.52 -15.51
CA ASN A 174 48.36 19.94 -15.24
C ASN A 174 46.97 20.55 -15.47
N GLU A 175 45.95 19.77 -15.81
CA GLU A 175 44.59 20.25 -16.09
C GLU A 175 43.59 19.88 -14.98
N PHE A 176 42.80 20.84 -14.49
CA PHE A 176 42.02 20.68 -13.25
C PHE A 176 40.53 21.05 -13.32
N TRP A 177 39.99 21.53 -14.45
CA TRP A 177 38.57 21.92 -14.53
C TRP A 177 37.62 20.79 -14.17
N SER A 178 37.92 19.54 -14.57
CA SER A 178 37.06 18.38 -14.37
C SER A 178 36.97 17.98 -12.90
N ALA A 179 38.10 18.01 -12.19
CA ALA A 179 38.17 17.78 -10.75
C ALA A 179 37.44 18.88 -9.93
N LEU A 180 37.55 20.13 -10.37
CA LEU A 180 36.87 21.26 -9.75
C LEU A 180 35.36 21.23 -10.03
N LEU A 181 34.94 20.83 -11.23
CA LEU A 181 33.54 20.63 -11.58
C LEU A 181 32.90 19.54 -10.73
N GLU A 182 33.57 18.39 -10.58
CA GLU A 182 33.14 17.30 -9.70
C GLU A 182 33.00 17.79 -8.25
N LYS A 183 33.95 18.59 -7.75
CA LYS A 183 33.88 19.19 -6.41
C LYS A 183 32.67 20.12 -6.25
N ALA A 184 32.43 20.99 -7.23
CA ALA A 184 31.29 21.90 -7.19
C ALA A 184 29.97 21.13 -7.19
N TYR A 185 29.88 20.05 -7.98
CA TYR A 185 28.72 19.19 -8.01
C TYR A 185 28.54 18.38 -6.71
N ALA A 186 29.64 17.92 -6.10
CA ALA A 186 29.63 17.30 -4.77
C ALA A 186 29.09 18.27 -3.71
N LYS A 187 29.46 19.56 -3.78
CA LYS A 187 28.94 20.59 -2.88
C LYS A 187 27.43 20.81 -3.02
N VAL A 188 26.89 20.82 -4.23
CA VAL A 188 25.43 20.91 -4.47
C VAL A 188 24.71 19.72 -3.84
N ASN A 189 25.28 18.52 -3.97
CA ASN A 189 24.73 17.28 -3.44
C ASN A 189 25.08 17.01 -1.96
N GLY A 190 25.89 17.87 -1.33
CA GLY A 190 26.24 17.84 0.09
C GLY A 190 27.61 17.25 0.41
N CYS A 191 28.08 16.23 -0.32
CA CYS A 191 29.43 15.64 -0.18
C CYS A 191 29.80 14.79 -1.41
N TYR A 192 31.08 14.40 -1.54
CA TYR A 192 31.54 13.53 -2.63
C TYR A 192 30.84 12.16 -2.62
N GLU A 193 30.68 11.53 -1.45
CA GLU A 193 30.02 10.22 -1.33
C GLU A 193 28.58 10.23 -1.87
N ALA A 194 27.86 11.35 -1.81
CA ALA A 194 26.50 11.48 -2.32
C ALA A 194 26.40 11.34 -3.86
N LEU A 195 27.53 11.47 -4.58
CA LEU A 195 27.62 11.26 -6.02
C LEU A 195 27.70 9.76 -6.40
N SER A 196 27.93 8.88 -5.42
CA SER A 196 27.99 7.43 -5.67
C SER A 196 26.61 6.90 -6.07
N GLY A 197 26.58 6.19 -7.20
CA GLY A 197 25.35 5.63 -7.77
C GLY A 197 24.43 6.69 -8.40
N GLY A 198 24.08 6.50 -9.66
CA GLY A 198 23.24 7.41 -10.44
C GLY A 198 23.14 6.99 -11.90
N SER A 199 22.39 7.77 -12.68
CA SER A 199 22.25 7.62 -14.14
C SER A 199 22.79 8.84 -14.87
N THR A 200 23.31 8.66 -16.08
CA THR A 200 23.83 9.74 -16.93
C THR A 200 22.80 10.85 -17.18
N SER A 201 21.52 10.50 -17.24
CA SER A 201 20.37 11.43 -17.34
C SER A 201 20.42 12.55 -16.31
N GLU A 202 20.70 12.23 -15.04
CA GLU A 202 20.74 13.23 -13.97
C GLU A 202 21.84 14.28 -14.20
N GLY A 203 22.97 13.85 -14.75
CA GLY A 203 24.08 14.75 -15.08
C GLY A 203 23.75 15.59 -16.30
N PHE A 204 23.13 15.00 -17.31
CA PHE A 204 22.68 15.74 -18.49
C PHE A 204 21.68 16.84 -18.12
N GLU A 205 20.69 16.54 -17.30
CA GLU A 205 19.68 17.49 -16.83
C GLU A 205 20.31 18.65 -16.07
N ASP A 206 21.21 18.37 -15.13
CA ASP A 206 21.87 19.41 -14.32
C ASP A 206 22.88 20.26 -15.13
N PHE A 207 23.41 19.73 -16.23
CA PHE A 207 24.34 20.46 -17.12
C PHE A 207 23.65 21.23 -18.24
N THR A 208 22.43 20.84 -18.62
CA THR A 208 21.76 21.41 -19.80
C THR A 208 20.45 22.12 -19.46
N GLY A 209 19.81 21.80 -18.34
CA GLY A 209 18.40 22.10 -18.09
C GLY A 209 17.41 21.33 -18.96
N GLY A 210 17.92 20.47 -19.86
CA GLY A 210 17.16 19.64 -20.80
C GLY A 210 16.46 18.46 -20.12
N ILE A 211 15.85 17.62 -20.95
CA ILE A 211 15.12 16.42 -20.50
C ILE A 211 15.73 15.18 -21.14
N ALA A 212 16.04 14.17 -20.32
CA ALA A 212 16.61 12.91 -20.79
C ALA A 212 15.51 11.87 -21.05
N GLU A 213 15.55 11.24 -22.22
CA GLU A 213 14.72 10.10 -22.59
C GLU A 213 15.55 8.81 -22.54
N SER A 214 14.98 7.71 -22.04
CA SER A 214 15.67 6.43 -21.90
C SER A 214 15.04 5.34 -22.78
N TYR A 215 15.88 4.59 -23.51
CA TYR A 215 15.44 3.51 -24.40
C TYR A 215 16.10 2.18 -23.98
N ASP A 216 15.30 1.13 -23.76
CA ASP A 216 15.79 -0.25 -23.64
C ASP A 216 16.18 -0.76 -25.03
N LEU A 217 17.47 -1.04 -25.23
CA LEU A 217 18.02 -1.43 -26.53
C LEU A 217 17.50 -2.80 -27.01
N ARG A 218 16.99 -3.66 -26.11
CA ARG A 218 16.38 -4.96 -26.47
C ARG A 218 14.97 -4.80 -27.06
N LYS A 219 14.31 -3.68 -26.78
CA LYS A 219 12.97 -3.33 -27.27
C LYS A 219 12.99 -2.08 -28.16
N ALA A 220 14.18 -1.60 -28.54
CA ALA A 220 14.32 -0.34 -29.26
C ALA A 220 13.65 -0.41 -30.64
N PRO A 221 13.07 0.72 -31.09
CA PRO A 221 12.42 0.75 -32.39
C PRO A 221 13.43 0.54 -33.52
N PRO A 222 13.04 -0.04 -34.66
CA PRO A 222 13.96 -0.40 -35.75
C PRO A 222 14.69 0.82 -36.36
N ASN A 223 14.19 2.03 -36.16
CA ASN A 223 14.81 3.29 -36.58
C ASN A 223 15.72 3.93 -35.52
N ILE A 224 16.01 3.29 -34.39
CA ILE A 224 16.79 3.87 -33.28
C ILE A 224 18.15 4.44 -33.71
N PHE A 225 18.81 3.85 -34.71
CA PHE A 225 20.07 4.39 -35.23
C PHE A 225 19.91 5.79 -35.85
N GLN A 226 18.79 6.02 -36.54
CA GLN A 226 18.49 7.33 -37.11
C GLN A 226 18.14 8.34 -36.02
N ILE A 227 17.48 7.90 -34.94
CA ILE A 227 17.20 8.74 -33.76
C ILE A 227 18.53 9.20 -33.13
N ILE A 228 19.48 8.27 -32.90
CA ILE A 228 20.81 8.58 -32.37
C ILE A 228 21.54 9.59 -33.27
N LEU A 229 21.52 9.36 -34.58
CA LEU A 229 22.22 10.22 -35.54
C LEU A 229 21.64 11.64 -35.54
N LYS A 230 20.30 11.77 -35.61
CA LYS A 230 19.62 13.07 -35.53
C LYS A 230 19.85 13.77 -34.19
N ALA A 231 19.85 13.04 -33.08
CA ALA A 231 20.09 13.61 -31.76
C ALA A 231 21.51 14.19 -31.65
N LEU A 232 22.52 13.46 -32.14
CA LEU A 232 23.90 13.95 -32.20
C LEU A 232 24.05 15.17 -33.11
N GLU A 233 23.36 15.19 -34.26
CA GLU A 233 23.33 16.35 -35.17
C GLU A 233 22.68 17.57 -34.52
N ALA A 234 21.67 17.37 -33.67
CA ALA A 234 21.01 18.42 -32.88
C ALA A 234 21.82 18.84 -31.63
N GLY A 235 23.02 18.29 -31.42
CA GLY A 235 23.88 18.61 -30.29
C GLY A 235 23.46 18.00 -28.95
N ALA A 236 22.53 17.02 -28.96
CA ALA A 236 22.07 16.32 -27.76
C ALA A 236 23.20 15.57 -27.06
N LEU A 237 23.10 15.45 -25.73
CA LEU A 237 24.04 14.65 -24.93
C LEU A 237 23.54 13.21 -24.85
N LEU A 238 24.39 12.25 -25.23
CA LEU A 238 24.02 10.83 -25.24
C LEU A 238 24.89 10.01 -24.28
N GLY A 239 24.24 9.10 -23.54
CA GLY A 239 24.85 8.16 -22.61
C GLY A 239 24.32 6.75 -22.82
N CYS A 240 25.08 5.72 -22.45
CA CYS A 240 24.63 4.34 -22.52
C CYS A 240 25.22 3.50 -21.39
N SER A 241 24.56 2.40 -21.04
CA SER A 241 24.99 1.55 -19.93
C SER A 241 24.71 0.07 -20.18
N ILE A 242 25.40 -0.77 -19.41
CA ILE A 242 25.30 -2.22 -19.45
C ILE A 242 24.70 -2.69 -18.12
N ASP A 243 23.54 -3.34 -18.16
CA ASP A 243 22.88 -3.85 -16.94
C ASP A 243 23.66 -5.01 -16.31
N ILE A 244 23.55 -5.18 -15.00
CA ILE A 244 24.07 -6.32 -14.26
C ILE A 244 22.96 -7.36 -14.02
N THR A 245 23.32 -8.65 -14.10
CA THR A 245 22.41 -9.78 -13.82
C THR A 245 22.43 -10.23 -12.36
N SER A 246 23.48 -9.87 -11.63
CA SER A 246 23.64 -10.14 -10.21
C SER A 246 24.52 -9.06 -9.57
N ALA A 247 24.43 -8.88 -8.25
CA ALA A 247 25.29 -7.93 -7.54
C ALA A 247 26.79 -8.27 -7.65
N ALA A 248 27.13 -9.54 -7.90
CA ALA A 248 28.50 -10.00 -8.14
C ALA A 248 29.05 -9.58 -9.51
N ASP A 249 28.19 -9.17 -10.44
CA ASP A 249 28.58 -8.69 -11.78
C ASP A 249 28.92 -7.19 -11.80
N SER A 250 28.81 -6.46 -10.68
CA SER A 250 29.10 -5.03 -10.61
C SER A 250 30.56 -4.76 -10.98
N GLU A 251 30.77 -3.87 -11.96
CA GLU A 251 32.08 -3.52 -12.52
C GLU A 251 32.87 -4.70 -13.12
N ALA A 252 32.21 -5.83 -13.40
CA ALA A 252 32.84 -6.98 -14.03
C ALA A 252 33.26 -6.68 -15.48
N ILE A 253 34.52 -6.96 -15.80
CA ILE A 253 35.08 -6.75 -17.15
C ILE A 253 34.77 -7.95 -18.04
N THR A 254 34.10 -7.72 -19.17
CA THR A 254 33.79 -8.73 -20.18
C THR A 254 35.04 -9.14 -20.97
N ARG A 255 34.96 -10.23 -21.74
CA ARG A 255 36.07 -10.69 -22.61
C ARG A 255 36.50 -9.63 -23.63
N GLN A 256 35.57 -8.78 -24.05
CA GLN A 256 35.81 -7.67 -24.99
C GLN A 256 36.16 -6.35 -24.27
N LYS A 257 36.53 -6.42 -22.99
CA LYS A 257 36.90 -5.27 -22.14
C LYS A 257 35.79 -4.21 -21.96
N LEU A 258 34.52 -4.61 -22.00
CA LEU A 258 33.43 -3.77 -21.52
C LEU A 258 33.20 -4.00 -20.03
N VAL A 259 32.70 -3.01 -19.31
CA VAL A 259 32.49 -3.04 -17.86
C VAL A 259 30.97 -3.09 -17.62
N LYS A 260 30.51 -4.13 -16.94
CA LYS A 260 29.09 -4.24 -16.57
C LYS A 260 28.74 -3.32 -15.40
N GLY A 261 27.51 -2.81 -15.35
CA GLY A 261 27.07 -1.88 -14.31
C GLY A 261 27.73 -0.51 -14.39
N HIS A 262 28.20 -0.12 -15.57
CA HIS A 262 29.00 1.08 -15.81
C HIS A 262 28.36 1.96 -16.89
N ALA A 263 28.54 3.27 -16.77
CA ALA A 263 28.04 4.26 -17.72
C ALA A 263 29.12 4.66 -18.75
N TYR A 264 28.68 4.83 -19.99
CA TYR A 264 29.51 5.20 -21.14
C TYR A 264 28.92 6.43 -21.81
N SER A 265 29.77 7.27 -22.41
CA SER A 265 29.33 8.38 -23.25
C SER A 265 29.28 7.93 -24.72
N LEU A 266 28.20 8.23 -25.43
CA LEU A 266 28.11 7.99 -26.87
C LEU A 266 28.49 9.30 -27.59
N THR A 267 29.64 9.28 -28.25
CA THR A 267 30.30 10.48 -28.81
C THR A 267 30.27 10.55 -30.34
N GLY A 268 29.52 9.66 -30.99
CA GLY A 268 29.35 9.69 -32.44
C GLY A 268 28.61 8.48 -32.99
N ALA A 269 27.93 8.67 -34.12
CA ALA A 269 27.32 7.64 -34.93
C ALA A 269 27.55 7.95 -36.41
N THR A 270 27.87 6.95 -37.23
CA THR A 270 28.14 7.16 -38.67
C THR A 270 27.86 5.89 -39.48
N GLU A 271 27.49 6.06 -40.74
CA GLU A 271 27.32 4.97 -41.70
C GLU A 271 28.50 4.96 -42.68
N VAL A 272 29.16 3.82 -42.83
CA VAL A 272 30.32 3.65 -43.73
C VAL A 272 30.04 2.58 -44.77
N ASN A 273 30.58 2.76 -45.98
CA ASN A 273 30.51 1.71 -47.00
C ASN A 273 31.68 0.74 -46.82
N TYR A 274 31.40 -0.47 -46.37
CA TYR A 274 32.36 -1.54 -46.19
C TYR A 274 32.07 -2.69 -47.16
N ARG A 275 32.98 -2.92 -48.10
CA ARG A 275 32.87 -4.01 -49.11
C ARG A 275 31.54 -4.00 -49.90
N GLY A 276 31.03 -2.82 -50.22
CA GLY A 276 29.77 -2.66 -50.97
C GLY A 276 28.51 -2.80 -50.11
N ARG A 277 28.65 -2.93 -48.78
CA ARG A 277 27.54 -2.93 -47.81
C ARG A 277 27.65 -1.69 -46.93
N LYS A 278 26.51 -1.09 -46.60
CA LYS A 278 26.41 -0.01 -45.63
C LYS A 278 26.48 -0.59 -44.22
N GLU A 279 27.53 -0.25 -43.48
CA GLU A 279 27.76 -0.67 -42.10
C GLU A 279 27.53 0.51 -41.17
N LYS A 280 26.78 0.30 -40.09
CA LYS A 280 26.45 1.32 -39.10
C LYS A 280 27.40 1.22 -37.92
N LEU A 281 28.06 2.31 -37.56
CA LEU A 281 29.06 2.37 -36.50
C LEU A 281 28.69 3.40 -35.43
N VAL A 282 29.00 3.10 -34.18
CA VAL A 282 28.87 4.01 -33.03
C VAL A 282 30.20 4.16 -32.31
N ARG A 283 30.46 5.32 -31.72
CA ARG A 283 31.70 5.61 -30.98
C ARG A 283 31.36 5.90 -29.52
N MET A 284 31.92 5.12 -28.61
CA MET A 284 31.70 5.29 -27.17
C MET A 284 32.98 5.64 -26.45
N ARG A 285 32.84 6.32 -25.31
CA ARG A 285 33.93 6.69 -24.41
C ARG A 285 33.67 6.08 -23.04
N ASN A 286 34.66 5.33 -22.54
CA ASN A 286 34.67 4.78 -21.20
C ASN A 286 35.29 5.78 -20.20
N PRO A 287 34.55 6.33 -19.23
CA PRO A 287 35.08 7.27 -18.23
C PRO A 287 36.31 6.79 -17.44
N TRP A 288 36.59 5.48 -17.37
CA TRP A 288 37.80 4.94 -16.75
C TRP A 288 39.10 5.29 -17.48
N GLY A 289 39.05 5.74 -18.74
CA GLY A 289 40.25 6.18 -19.47
C GLY A 289 41.20 5.08 -19.97
N GLN A 290 41.22 3.89 -19.34
CA GLN A 290 42.26 2.88 -19.55
C GLN A 290 41.75 1.53 -20.13
N VAL A 291 40.44 1.39 -20.35
CA VAL A 291 39.81 0.14 -20.78
C VAL A 291 38.98 0.36 -22.05
N GLU A 292 39.52 -0.07 -23.19
CA GLU A 292 38.94 0.10 -24.52
C GLU A 292 38.46 -1.22 -25.13
N TRP A 293 37.41 -1.13 -25.97
CA TRP A 293 36.81 -2.25 -26.70
C TRP A 293 37.83 -2.95 -27.59
N THR A 294 37.94 -4.27 -27.46
CA THR A 294 38.91 -5.09 -28.23
C THR A 294 38.30 -5.84 -29.41
N GLY A 295 37.01 -5.66 -29.68
CA GLY A 295 36.31 -6.31 -30.79
C GLY A 295 36.54 -5.62 -32.14
N ALA A 296 35.74 -6.01 -33.13
CA ALA A 296 35.81 -5.41 -34.46
C ALA A 296 35.60 -3.89 -34.39
N TRP A 297 36.28 -3.17 -35.29
CA TRP A 297 36.23 -1.71 -35.46
C TRP A 297 36.89 -0.84 -34.35
N SER A 298 37.47 -1.44 -33.29
CA SER A 298 38.24 -0.76 -32.22
C SER A 298 37.52 0.47 -31.64
N ASP A 299 38.01 1.68 -31.91
CA ASP A 299 37.46 2.96 -31.40
C ASP A 299 36.02 3.22 -31.85
N LYS A 300 35.56 2.50 -32.89
CA LYS A 300 34.18 2.51 -33.34
C LYS A 300 33.65 1.10 -33.16
N MET A 301 32.48 0.90 -32.57
CA MET A 301 31.81 -0.40 -32.47
C MET A 301 30.76 -0.52 -33.56
N SER A 302 30.52 -1.74 -34.06
CA SER A 302 29.38 -1.96 -34.96
C SER A 302 28.06 -1.73 -34.22
N PHE A 303 27.03 -1.21 -34.90
CA PHE A 303 25.74 -0.98 -34.26
C PHE A 303 25.08 -2.28 -33.78
N SER A 304 25.35 -3.40 -34.46
CA SER A 304 24.89 -4.72 -34.04
C SER A 304 25.55 -5.16 -32.72
N ASP A 305 26.85 -4.95 -32.57
CA ASP A 305 27.56 -5.24 -31.31
C ASP A 305 27.06 -4.32 -30.19
N PHE A 306 26.74 -3.06 -30.51
CA PHE A 306 26.16 -2.13 -29.54
C PHE A 306 24.82 -2.65 -29.00
N LEU A 307 23.88 -3.02 -29.86
CA LEU A 307 22.59 -3.60 -29.45
C LEU A 307 22.72 -4.92 -28.68
N THR A 308 23.80 -5.67 -28.92
CA THR A 308 24.04 -6.96 -28.25
C THR A 308 24.63 -6.78 -26.86
N ASN A 309 25.52 -5.81 -26.68
CA ASN A 309 26.30 -5.66 -25.44
C ASN A 309 25.75 -4.61 -24.48
N TYR A 310 25.04 -3.58 -24.98
CA TYR A 310 24.47 -2.51 -24.17
C TYR A 310 22.99 -2.75 -23.93
N SER A 311 22.53 -2.42 -22.72
CA SER A 311 21.14 -2.62 -22.32
C SER A 311 20.29 -1.38 -22.55
N ARG A 312 20.87 -0.19 -22.38
CA ARG A 312 20.13 1.07 -22.34
C ARG A 312 20.91 2.21 -23.00
N ILE A 313 20.18 3.11 -23.64
CA ILE A 313 20.68 4.40 -24.13
C ILE A 313 19.82 5.53 -23.59
N GLU A 314 20.44 6.63 -23.21
CA GLU A 314 19.82 7.85 -22.70
C GLU A 314 20.18 9.01 -23.62
N ILE A 315 19.16 9.77 -24.06
CA ILE A 315 19.29 10.87 -25.00
C ILE A 315 18.72 12.13 -24.34
N CYS A 316 19.56 13.15 -24.12
CA CYS A 316 19.13 14.41 -23.52
C CYS A 316 18.81 15.45 -24.58
N THR A 317 17.53 15.80 -24.67
CA THR A 317 17.05 16.89 -25.51
C THR A 317 17.32 18.22 -24.82
N LEU A 318 18.02 19.11 -25.52
CA LEU A 318 18.43 20.42 -25.01
C LEU A 318 17.26 21.40 -24.97
N THR A 319 17.32 22.36 -24.03
CA THR A 319 16.35 23.45 -23.94
C THR A 319 16.57 24.50 -25.06
N PRO A 320 15.54 25.29 -25.42
CA PRO A 320 15.63 26.32 -26.46
C PRO A 320 16.73 27.34 -26.25
N ASP A 321 16.94 27.75 -25.00
CA ASP A 321 17.98 28.69 -24.66
C ASP A 321 19.35 28.10 -24.94
N THR A 322 19.49 26.77 -24.95
CA THR A 322 20.71 26.00 -25.24
C THR A 322 21.00 25.81 -26.72
N ILE A 323 19.99 25.92 -27.57
CA ILE A 323 20.13 25.77 -29.02
C ILE A 323 20.39 27.15 -29.65
N THR A 324 21.64 27.40 -30.01
CA THR A 324 22.10 28.62 -30.71
C THR A 324 21.81 28.60 -32.21
N ASP A 325 21.60 27.41 -32.79
CA ASP A 325 21.32 27.21 -34.21
C ASP A 325 19.80 27.31 -34.50
N ASP A 326 19.41 28.33 -35.27
CA ASP A 326 18.02 28.57 -35.66
C ASP A 326 17.48 27.56 -36.70
N SER A 327 18.33 26.68 -37.26
CA SER A 327 17.90 25.60 -38.15
C SER A 327 17.29 24.40 -37.41
N VAL A 328 17.47 24.32 -36.08
CA VAL A 328 16.91 23.29 -35.21
C VAL A 328 15.61 23.80 -34.57
N LYS A 329 14.52 23.03 -34.68
CA LYS A 329 13.26 23.35 -34.02
C LYS A 329 13.45 23.35 -32.49
N LYS A 330 13.03 24.42 -31.82
CA LYS A 330 13.16 24.62 -30.38
C LYS A 330 11.87 24.21 -29.65
N TRP A 331 11.98 23.45 -28.57
CA TRP A 331 10.86 23.00 -27.74
C TRP A 331 10.34 24.10 -26.82
N ALA A 332 9.05 24.43 -26.77
CA ALA A 332 8.53 25.26 -25.68
C ALA A 332 8.68 24.52 -24.32
N VAL A 333 9.09 25.22 -23.26
CA VAL A 333 9.35 24.62 -21.92
C VAL A 333 8.59 25.39 -20.84
N THR A 334 7.86 24.66 -20.00
CA THR A 334 7.19 25.20 -18.80
C THR A 334 7.56 24.39 -17.56
N ASN A 335 7.94 25.06 -16.47
CA ASN A 335 8.36 24.45 -15.20
C ASN A 335 7.41 24.86 -14.06
N HIS A 336 7.01 23.92 -13.23
CA HIS A 336 6.12 24.14 -12.08
C HIS A 336 6.67 23.51 -10.80
N ASP A 337 6.73 24.31 -9.73
CA ASP A 337 7.06 23.82 -8.40
C ASP A 337 5.83 23.24 -7.71
N GLY A 338 5.99 22.10 -7.04
CA GLY A 338 4.94 21.49 -6.23
C GLY A 338 5.49 20.74 -5.03
N THR A 339 4.58 20.41 -4.12
CA THR A 339 4.92 19.76 -2.84
C THR A 339 3.90 18.69 -2.49
N TRP A 340 4.39 17.52 -2.09
CA TRP A 340 3.62 16.49 -1.40
C TRP A 340 3.80 16.66 0.11
N ARG A 341 2.69 16.76 0.84
CA ARG A 341 2.64 16.88 2.30
C ARG A 341 1.67 15.88 2.91
N ARG A 342 2.13 15.12 3.89
CA ARG A 342 1.36 14.10 4.62
C ARG A 342 0.08 14.70 5.20
N GLY A 343 -1.03 13.98 5.02
CA GLY A 343 -2.36 14.41 5.48
C GLY A 343 -2.98 15.56 4.67
N SER A 344 -2.34 16.01 3.59
CA SER A 344 -2.86 17.06 2.71
C SER A 344 -2.61 16.70 1.24
N THR A 345 -1.51 17.14 0.64
CA THR A 345 -1.25 16.98 -0.80
C THR A 345 -0.51 15.69 -1.19
N ALA A 346 -0.04 14.88 -0.24
CA ALA A 346 0.65 13.62 -0.51
C ALA A 346 -0.34 12.48 -0.79
N GLY A 347 -1.06 12.61 -1.90
CA GLY A 347 -2.19 11.75 -2.26
C GLY A 347 -1.83 10.31 -2.66
N GLY A 348 -0.56 10.06 -2.98
CA GLY A 348 -0.12 8.78 -3.55
C GLY A 348 -0.62 8.59 -4.98
N CYS A 349 -0.32 7.47 -5.64
CA CYS A 349 -0.69 7.28 -7.05
C CYS A 349 -2.18 6.92 -7.20
N ARG A 350 -2.65 6.77 -8.46
CA ARG A 350 -4.06 6.44 -8.79
C ARG A 350 -4.58 5.17 -8.08
N ASN A 351 -3.71 4.26 -7.62
CA ASN A 351 -4.09 3.09 -6.82
C ASN A 351 -4.67 3.47 -5.43
N ASN A 352 -4.52 4.74 -5.01
CA ASN A 352 -5.03 5.30 -3.76
C ASN A 352 -6.13 6.36 -4.07
N PRO A 353 -7.27 6.01 -4.69
CA PRO A 353 -8.21 6.99 -5.22
C PRO A 353 -8.85 7.90 -4.16
N TYR A 354 -8.79 7.52 -2.88
CA TYR A 354 -9.30 8.32 -1.75
C TYR A 354 -8.45 9.56 -1.49
N THR A 355 -7.16 9.50 -1.79
CA THR A 355 -6.19 10.56 -1.53
C THR A 355 -5.55 11.07 -2.82
N PHE A 356 -5.60 10.32 -3.94
CA PHE A 356 -4.96 10.68 -5.21
C PHE A 356 -5.39 12.05 -5.74
N TRP A 357 -6.68 12.37 -5.63
CA TRP A 357 -7.21 13.66 -6.09
C TRP A 357 -6.58 14.84 -5.33
N MET A 358 -6.15 14.64 -4.08
CA MET A 358 -5.51 15.65 -3.24
C MET A 358 -4.09 16.01 -3.71
N ASN A 359 -3.49 15.24 -4.62
CA ASN A 359 -2.20 15.62 -5.21
C ASN A 359 -2.34 16.97 -5.95
N PRO A 360 -1.25 17.74 -6.07
CA PRO A 360 -1.28 18.96 -6.90
C PRO A 360 -1.69 18.63 -8.33
N GLN A 361 -2.46 19.53 -8.97
CA GLN A 361 -3.02 19.33 -10.30
C GLN A 361 -2.59 20.47 -11.23
N TYR A 362 -2.29 20.16 -12.49
CA TYR A 362 -1.80 21.15 -13.47
C TYR A 362 -2.52 20.97 -14.80
N VAL A 363 -3.13 22.02 -15.33
CA VAL A 363 -3.74 22.00 -16.66
C VAL A 363 -2.72 22.40 -17.72
N ILE A 364 -2.70 21.66 -18.82
CA ILE A 364 -1.89 21.87 -20.02
C ILE A 364 -2.86 22.04 -21.20
N LYS A 365 -2.63 23.07 -22.00
CA LYS A 365 -3.37 23.32 -23.24
C LYS A 365 -2.47 23.15 -24.45
N VAL A 366 -2.87 22.28 -25.36
CA VAL A 366 -2.15 21.98 -26.60
C VAL A 366 -3.05 22.30 -27.80
N ASN A 367 -2.68 23.31 -28.60
CA ASN A 367 -3.57 23.85 -29.63
C ASN A 367 -3.06 23.65 -31.07
N GLU A 368 -1.75 23.58 -31.27
CA GLU A 368 -1.13 23.55 -32.60
C GLU A 368 -0.57 22.17 -32.92
N GLU A 369 -0.92 21.65 -34.10
CA GLU A 369 -0.48 20.35 -34.62
C GLU A 369 1.01 20.39 -35.04
N ASP A 370 1.68 19.25 -34.94
CA ASP A 370 3.09 19.11 -35.36
C ASP A 370 3.20 19.21 -36.90
N ASP A 371 4.26 19.84 -37.42
CA ASP A 371 4.38 20.12 -38.88
C ASP A 371 4.83 18.90 -39.73
N ASP A 372 4.67 17.65 -39.25
CA ASP A 372 5.28 16.48 -39.87
C ASP A 372 4.42 15.89 -41.03
N PRO A 373 4.93 15.87 -42.28
CA PRO A 373 4.13 15.56 -43.48
C PRO A 373 3.90 14.05 -43.74
N GLY A 374 4.07 13.19 -42.73
CA GLY A 374 4.17 11.73 -42.90
C GLY A 374 3.19 10.87 -42.09
N ASP A 375 2.57 11.40 -41.03
CA ASP A 375 1.63 10.64 -40.20
C ASP A 375 0.18 11.05 -40.52
N ASN A 376 -0.66 10.06 -40.82
CA ASN A 376 -2.10 10.26 -41.08
C ASN A 376 -2.91 10.55 -39.81
N GLU A 377 -2.27 10.90 -38.69
CA GLU A 377 -2.90 11.16 -37.39
C GLU A 377 -2.58 12.59 -36.91
N LEU A 378 -3.64 13.40 -36.73
CA LEU A 378 -3.58 14.76 -36.21
C LEU A 378 -3.15 14.70 -34.73
N SER A 379 -1.88 15.03 -34.43
CA SER A 379 -1.34 14.91 -33.07
C SER A 379 -0.30 15.97 -32.72
N CYS A 380 -0.14 16.22 -31.42
CA CYS A 380 0.79 17.18 -30.85
C CYS A 380 1.75 16.45 -29.90
N THR A 381 3.05 16.67 -30.07
CA THR A 381 4.08 15.98 -29.27
C THR A 381 4.44 16.78 -28.02
N ILE A 382 4.36 16.11 -26.86
CA ILE A 382 4.80 16.64 -25.56
C ILE A 382 5.73 15.66 -24.84
N VAL A 383 6.64 16.16 -24.02
CA VAL A 383 7.45 15.37 -23.08
C VAL A 383 7.23 15.91 -21.69
N VAL A 384 6.78 15.05 -20.77
CA VAL A 384 6.52 15.43 -19.38
C VAL A 384 7.60 14.81 -18.49
N GLY A 385 8.26 15.63 -17.67
CA GLY A 385 9.29 15.24 -16.71
C GLY A 385 8.90 15.62 -15.28
N LEU A 386 8.98 14.66 -14.35
CA LEU A 386 8.71 14.87 -12.93
C LEU A 386 9.98 14.60 -12.12
N ILE A 387 10.58 15.65 -11.55
CA ILE A 387 11.83 15.58 -10.77
C ILE A 387 11.58 15.78 -9.27
N GLN A 388 12.09 14.88 -8.42
CA GLN A 388 12.05 15.05 -6.96
C GLN A 388 13.28 15.82 -6.45
N LYS A 389 13.05 16.79 -5.55
CA LYS A 389 14.09 17.73 -5.13
C LYS A 389 14.93 17.21 -3.97
N ASN A 390 16.22 17.56 -3.98
CA ASN A 390 17.16 17.46 -2.85
C ASN A 390 17.41 16.06 -2.25
N ARG A 391 16.89 14.96 -2.81
CA ARG A 391 16.99 13.62 -2.19
C ARG A 391 18.44 13.12 -2.05
N ARG A 392 19.34 13.40 -3.01
CA ARG A 392 20.78 13.04 -2.91
C ARG A 392 21.44 13.64 -1.66
N ARG A 393 21.10 14.90 -1.34
CA ARG A 393 21.59 15.59 -0.14
C ARG A 393 21.05 14.99 1.16
N LEU A 394 19.83 14.44 1.11
CA LEU A 394 19.18 13.81 2.27
C LEU A 394 19.70 12.40 2.57
N ARG A 395 20.50 11.78 1.68
CA ARG A 395 21.14 10.46 1.93
C ARG A 395 22.00 10.45 3.20
N LYS A 396 22.63 11.58 3.54
CA LYS A 396 23.38 11.74 4.80
C LYS A 396 22.50 11.58 6.05
N MET A 397 21.18 11.77 5.90
CA MET A 397 20.16 11.60 6.94
C MET A 397 19.44 10.24 6.85
N GLY A 398 19.88 9.33 5.96
CA GLY A 398 19.28 8.01 5.78
C GLY A 398 18.06 7.97 4.85
N GLU A 399 17.72 9.09 4.22
CA GLU A 399 16.61 9.21 3.27
C GLU A 399 17.08 8.87 1.84
N ASP A 400 16.36 8.00 1.14
CA ASP A 400 16.66 7.63 -0.26
C ASP A 400 15.64 8.22 -1.25
N MET A 401 15.79 7.99 -2.55
CA MET A 401 14.82 8.43 -3.56
C MET A 401 13.40 7.86 -3.27
N HIS A 402 12.36 8.64 -3.58
CA HIS A 402 10.98 8.15 -3.58
C HIS A 402 10.64 7.52 -4.92
N THR A 403 9.67 6.59 -4.92
CA THR A 403 9.07 6.09 -6.17
C THR A 403 8.03 7.11 -6.65
N ILE A 404 8.30 7.80 -7.76
CA ILE A 404 7.47 8.91 -8.30
C ILE A 404 6.91 8.58 -9.69
N GLY A 405 5.83 9.27 -10.07
CA GLY A 405 5.20 9.16 -11.38
C GLY A 405 4.03 10.15 -11.54
N PHE A 406 3.47 10.25 -12.73
CA PHE A 406 2.38 11.18 -13.03
C PHE A 406 1.33 10.56 -13.96
N ALA A 407 0.11 11.10 -13.89
CA ALA A 407 -1.00 10.71 -14.77
C ALA A 407 -1.54 11.95 -15.50
N ILE A 408 -1.96 11.76 -16.75
CA ILE A 408 -2.50 12.81 -17.63
C ILE A 408 -3.94 12.45 -17.99
N TYR A 409 -4.88 13.38 -17.78
CA TYR A 409 -6.31 13.23 -18.10
C TYR A 409 -6.70 14.23 -19.18
N GLU A 410 -7.61 13.85 -20.08
CA GLU A 410 -8.21 14.81 -21.01
C GLU A 410 -9.35 15.53 -20.28
N LEU A 411 -9.36 16.87 -20.32
CA LEU A 411 -10.41 17.66 -19.70
C LEU A 411 -11.64 17.70 -20.61
N PRO A 412 -12.85 17.41 -20.10
CA PRO A 412 -14.08 17.68 -20.81
C PRO A 412 -14.26 19.17 -21.10
N SER A 413 -15.00 19.47 -22.17
CA SER A 413 -15.29 20.84 -22.62
C SER A 413 -15.93 21.73 -21.55
N GLN A 414 -16.65 21.16 -20.58
CA GLN A 414 -17.24 21.89 -19.46
C GLN A 414 -16.21 22.49 -18.50
N PHE A 415 -14.98 21.96 -18.46
CA PHE A 415 -13.87 22.46 -17.64
C PHE A 415 -12.84 23.25 -18.45
N HIS A 416 -13.02 23.41 -19.76
CA HIS A 416 -12.07 24.14 -20.61
C HIS A 416 -11.99 25.61 -20.20
N GLY A 417 -10.77 26.11 -20.06
CA GLY A 417 -10.50 27.49 -19.61
C GLY A 417 -10.82 27.77 -18.14
N GLN A 418 -11.25 26.78 -17.35
CA GLN A 418 -11.44 26.92 -15.90
C GLN A 418 -10.09 26.75 -15.20
N ARG A 419 -9.70 27.76 -14.42
CA ARG A 419 -8.38 27.84 -13.75
C ARG A 419 -8.48 27.66 -12.24
N ASP A 420 -9.65 27.91 -11.67
CA ASP A 420 -9.91 27.96 -10.23
C ASP A 420 -10.79 26.78 -9.79
N VAL A 421 -10.39 25.54 -10.12
CA VAL A 421 -11.14 24.34 -9.74
C VAL A 421 -10.18 23.20 -9.46
N HIS A 422 -10.05 22.80 -8.20
CA HIS A 422 -9.37 21.56 -7.86
C HIS A 422 -10.32 20.39 -8.11
N LEU A 423 -9.96 19.52 -9.05
CA LEU A 423 -10.86 18.44 -9.44
C LEU A 423 -10.92 17.40 -8.32
N ASP A 424 -12.13 17.10 -7.88
CA ASP A 424 -12.35 16.24 -6.75
C ASP A 424 -12.17 14.75 -7.10
N LYS A 425 -12.35 13.90 -6.10
CA LYS A 425 -12.36 12.45 -6.26
C LYS A 425 -13.30 11.97 -7.38
N SER A 426 -14.45 12.63 -7.53
CA SER A 426 -15.48 12.27 -8.50
C SER A 426 -14.99 12.42 -9.93
N PHE A 427 -14.22 13.47 -10.23
CA PHE A 427 -13.59 13.65 -11.54
C PHE A 427 -12.66 12.48 -11.89
N PHE A 428 -11.71 12.12 -11.01
CA PHE A 428 -10.73 11.08 -11.31
C PHE A 428 -11.32 9.67 -11.36
N LEU A 429 -12.44 9.42 -10.68
CA LEU A 429 -13.19 8.18 -10.79
C LEU A 429 -13.98 8.09 -12.10
N SER A 430 -14.46 9.22 -12.62
CA SER A 430 -15.27 9.29 -13.85
C SER A 430 -14.46 9.46 -15.12
N HIS A 431 -13.23 9.97 -15.03
CA HIS A 431 -12.36 10.22 -16.18
C HIS A 431 -11.19 9.24 -16.19
N ALA A 432 -11.03 8.52 -17.30
CA ALA A 432 -9.86 7.69 -17.53
C ALA A 432 -8.65 8.56 -17.86
N GLN A 433 -7.46 8.13 -17.40
CA GLN A 433 -6.22 8.77 -17.79
C GLN A 433 -6.00 8.57 -19.30
N LYS A 434 -5.69 9.65 -20.02
CA LYS A 434 -5.33 9.62 -21.44
C LYS A 434 -3.92 9.08 -21.63
N ALA A 435 -3.02 9.44 -20.71
CA ALA A 435 -1.63 9.05 -20.70
C ALA A 435 -1.10 8.98 -19.26
N ARG A 436 0.05 8.34 -19.04
CA ARG A 436 0.74 8.29 -17.73
C ARG A 436 2.21 7.98 -17.93
N SER A 437 3.03 8.25 -16.92
CA SER A 437 4.38 7.69 -16.86
C SER A 437 4.32 6.16 -16.93
N GLU A 438 5.18 5.53 -17.73
CA GLU A 438 5.13 4.07 -18.00
C GLU A 438 5.21 3.22 -16.72
N THR A 439 6.08 3.61 -15.80
CA THR A 439 6.24 2.97 -14.49
C THR A 439 6.54 4.02 -13.41
N PHE A 440 6.06 3.75 -12.19
CA PHE A 440 6.52 4.44 -11.00
C PHE A 440 7.87 3.85 -10.62
N ILE A 441 8.92 4.65 -10.67
CA ILE A 441 10.29 4.16 -10.49
C ILE A 441 11.04 5.01 -9.46
N ASN A 442 11.97 4.36 -8.76
CA ASN A 442 12.81 5.00 -7.77
C ASN A 442 14.02 5.73 -8.40
N LEU A 443 13.73 6.77 -9.19
CA LEU A 443 14.74 7.62 -9.85
C LEU A 443 14.53 9.09 -9.46
N ARG A 444 15.58 9.90 -9.64
CA ARG A 444 15.51 11.35 -9.41
C ARG A 444 14.46 12.04 -10.28
N GLU A 445 14.36 11.63 -11.54
CA GLU A 445 13.37 12.12 -12.50
C GLU A 445 12.72 10.96 -13.25
N VAL A 446 11.44 11.13 -13.58
CA VAL A 446 10.68 10.25 -14.48
C VAL A 446 10.18 11.09 -15.64
N SER A 447 10.61 10.76 -16.85
CA SER A 447 10.24 11.44 -18.10
C SER A 447 9.53 10.48 -19.05
N THR A 448 8.55 10.97 -19.81
CA THR A 448 7.87 10.19 -20.85
C THR A 448 7.38 11.11 -21.98
N ARG A 449 7.59 10.68 -23.23
CA ARG A 449 7.11 11.33 -24.45
C ARG A 449 5.71 10.86 -24.79
N PHE A 450 4.82 11.78 -25.14
CA PHE A 450 3.45 11.51 -25.55
C PHE A 450 3.13 12.26 -26.85
N SER A 451 2.27 11.64 -27.66
CA SER A 451 1.59 12.29 -28.77
C SER A 451 0.10 12.34 -28.42
N LEU A 452 -0.44 13.55 -28.27
CA LEU A 452 -1.81 13.81 -27.81
C LEU A 452 -2.54 14.67 -28.85
N PRO A 453 -3.84 14.45 -29.11
CA PRO A 453 -4.59 15.34 -29.99
C PRO A 453 -4.72 16.75 -29.38
N PRO A 454 -4.96 17.79 -30.21
CA PRO A 454 -5.21 19.13 -29.69
C PRO A 454 -6.34 19.16 -28.66
N GLY A 455 -6.11 19.76 -27.49
CA GLY A 455 -7.04 19.77 -26.36
C GLY A 455 -6.45 20.31 -25.05
N GLU A 456 -7.26 20.32 -24.00
CA GLU A 456 -6.83 20.64 -22.63
C GLU A 456 -6.71 19.34 -21.81
N TYR A 457 -5.62 19.23 -21.06
CA TYR A 457 -5.25 18.03 -20.30
C TYR A 457 -4.88 18.41 -18.87
N LEU A 458 -5.06 17.49 -17.92
CA LEU A 458 -4.68 17.63 -16.52
C LEU A 458 -3.56 16.66 -16.17
N ILE A 459 -2.41 17.17 -15.71
CA ILE A 459 -1.30 16.39 -15.17
C ILE A 459 -1.40 16.36 -13.64
N VAL A 460 -1.35 15.15 -13.07
CA VAL A 460 -1.33 14.90 -11.63
C VAL A 460 -0.02 14.19 -11.24
N PRO A 461 1.00 14.93 -10.76
CA PRO A 461 2.23 14.34 -10.22
C PRO A 461 2.01 13.74 -8.82
N SER A 462 2.56 12.55 -8.58
CA SER A 462 2.37 11.82 -7.33
C SER A 462 3.56 10.93 -6.97
N THR A 463 3.71 10.60 -5.69
CA THR A 463 4.48 9.44 -5.24
C THR A 463 3.64 8.16 -5.40
N PHE A 464 4.28 6.98 -5.40
CA PHE A 464 3.54 5.71 -5.50
C PHE A 464 2.64 5.49 -4.28
N GLU A 465 3.23 5.56 -3.09
CA GLU A 465 2.54 5.48 -1.81
C GLU A 465 2.05 6.86 -1.36
N PRO A 466 0.89 6.95 -0.67
CA PRO A 466 0.44 8.19 -0.05
C PRO A 466 1.30 8.56 1.15
N ASN A 467 1.14 9.79 1.65
CA ASN A 467 1.80 10.31 2.86
C ASN A 467 3.34 10.39 2.81
N LYS A 468 3.91 10.44 1.60
CA LYS A 468 5.34 10.71 1.40
C LYS A 468 5.58 12.21 1.23
N ASP A 469 6.29 12.80 2.18
CA ASP A 469 6.70 14.19 2.06
C ASP A 469 7.79 14.35 1.01
N GLY A 470 7.63 15.35 0.14
CA GLY A 470 8.60 15.65 -0.89
C GLY A 470 8.29 16.94 -1.62
N ASP A 471 9.32 17.56 -2.17
CA ASP A 471 9.17 18.67 -3.10
C ASP A 471 9.51 18.16 -4.50
N PHE A 472 8.81 18.64 -5.51
CA PHE A 472 9.03 18.25 -6.90
C PHE A 472 9.00 19.45 -7.85
N CYS A 473 9.57 19.27 -9.04
CA CYS A 473 9.37 20.16 -10.16
C CYS A 473 8.77 19.35 -11.32
N LEU A 474 7.67 19.85 -11.88
CA LEU A 474 7.01 19.30 -13.05
C LEU A 474 7.43 20.12 -14.27
N ARG A 475 7.95 19.46 -15.30
CA ARG A 475 8.43 20.08 -16.54
C ARG A 475 7.65 19.54 -17.72
N VAL A 476 7.23 20.43 -18.61
CA VAL A 476 6.54 20.07 -19.86
C VAL A 476 7.28 20.71 -21.02
N PHE A 477 7.70 19.87 -21.96
CA PHE A 477 8.32 20.25 -23.22
C PHE A 477 7.31 19.98 -24.34
N SER A 478 7.11 20.92 -25.26
CA SER A 478 6.20 20.78 -26.40
C SER A 478 6.81 21.33 -27.69
N GLU A 479 6.49 20.76 -28.86
CA GLU A 479 7.03 21.24 -30.14
C GLU A 479 6.48 22.62 -30.53
N LYS A 480 5.24 22.90 -30.12
CA LYS A 480 4.55 24.18 -30.30
C LYS A 480 4.30 24.82 -28.95
N GLN A 481 4.00 26.12 -28.93
CA GLN A 481 3.71 26.83 -27.69
C GLN A 481 2.48 26.24 -26.97
N THR A 482 2.66 25.86 -25.71
CA THR A 482 1.59 25.31 -24.85
C THR A 482 1.48 26.14 -23.57
N GLU A 483 0.25 26.36 -23.12
CA GLU A 483 -0.01 27.02 -21.82
C GLU A 483 -0.16 25.93 -20.75
N THR A 484 0.69 25.96 -19.72
CA THR A 484 0.58 25.07 -18.56
C THR A 484 0.39 25.91 -17.30
N LEU A 485 -0.64 25.61 -16.50
CA LEU A 485 -1.03 26.37 -15.31
C LEU A 485 -1.40 25.43 -14.15
N PRO A 486 -1.08 25.79 -12.89
CA PRO A 486 -1.58 25.06 -11.72
C PRO A 486 -3.08 25.26 -11.57
N THR A 487 -3.77 24.25 -11.03
CA THR A 487 -5.21 24.25 -10.82
C THR A 487 -5.48 24.01 -9.34
N ASP A 488 -6.16 24.96 -8.70
CA ASP A 488 -6.47 24.92 -7.27
C ASP A 488 -7.79 25.65 -7.01
N ASP A 489 -8.45 25.35 -5.89
CA ASP A 489 -9.71 26.00 -5.54
C ASP A 489 -9.46 27.46 -5.13
N PRO A 490 -10.37 28.39 -5.50
CA PRO A 490 -10.31 29.75 -5.01
C PRO A 490 -10.61 29.75 -3.51
N ILE A 491 -10.01 30.70 -2.79
CA ILE A 491 -10.29 30.87 -1.36
C ILE A 491 -11.69 31.49 -1.22
N ASP A 492 -12.70 30.67 -0.92
CA ASP A 492 -14.12 31.07 -0.79
C ASP A 492 -14.79 30.46 0.47
N ALA A 493 -15.83 31.10 1.00
CA ALA A 493 -16.56 30.66 2.20
C ALA A 493 -18.07 30.92 2.09
N ILE A 494 -18.87 29.85 2.00
CA ILE A 494 -20.34 29.91 1.92
C ILE A 494 -20.92 29.18 3.14
N LEU A 495 -21.62 29.92 4.01
CA LEU A 495 -22.24 29.41 5.24
C LEU A 495 -23.78 29.42 5.09
N PRO A 496 -24.51 28.33 5.42
CA PRO A 496 -25.96 28.29 5.29
C PRO A 496 -26.65 29.03 6.46
N ASP A 497 -27.50 30.02 6.14
CA ASP A 497 -28.36 30.74 7.09
C ASP A 497 -29.61 29.92 7.43
N GLU A 498 -29.65 29.26 8.59
CA GLU A 498 -30.88 28.69 9.15
C GLU A 498 -31.11 29.21 10.57
N THR A 499 -31.90 30.27 10.69
CA THR A 499 -32.37 30.82 11.97
C THR A 499 -33.37 29.84 12.61
N VAL A 500 -33.01 29.27 13.77
CA VAL A 500 -33.92 28.54 14.66
C VAL A 500 -34.92 29.51 15.31
N SER A 501 -36.11 29.05 15.71
CA SER A 501 -37.12 29.90 16.35
C SER A 501 -37.00 29.89 17.87
N ASP A 502 -37.16 31.07 18.47
CA ASP A 502 -37.04 31.41 19.90
C ASP A 502 -37.78 30.48 20.89
N ASP A 503 -38.79 29.73 20.42
CA ASP A 503 -39.58 28.78 21.20
C ASP A 503 -38.85 27.46 21.53
N GLN A 504 -37.72 27.17 20.87
CA GLN A 504 -36.95 25.93 21.06
C GLN A 504 -35.82 26.05 22.11
N VAL A 505 -35.62 27.24 22.67
CA VAL A 505 -34.56 27.51 23.66
C VAL A 505 -35.10 27.32 25.07
N GLU A 506 -34.58 26.33 25.79
CA GLU A 506 -35.01 25.97 27.15
C GLU A 506 -34.80 27.13 28.15
N SER A 507 -35.82 27.46 28.96
CA SER A 507 -35.83 28.60 29.90
C SER A 507 -34.72 28.57 30.97
N GLY A 508 -34.16 27.39 31.24
CA GLY A 508 -33.03 27.21 32.14
C GLY A 508 -31.73 27.83 31.62
N PHE A 509 -31.53 27.84 30.30
CA PHE A 509 -30.31 28.34 29.67
C PHE A 509 -30.24 29.88 29.66
N ARG A 510 -31.35 30.57 29.32
CA ARG A 510 -31.47 32.04 29.43
C ARG A 510 -31.17 32.54 30.84
N THR A 511 -31.61 31.80 31.86
CA THR A 511 -31.39 32.14 33.28
C THR A 511 -29.91 32.05 33.67
N MET A 512 -29.13 31.16 33.05
CA MET A 512 -27.70 30.99 33.32
C MET A 512 -26.86 32.05 32.60
N PHE A 513 -27.25 32.44 31.39
CA PHE A 513 -26.61 33.49 30.59
C PHE A 513 -26.71 34.87 31.25
N VAL A 514 -27.92 35.27 31.68
CA VAL A 514 -28.17 36.53 32.40
C VAL A 514 -27.46 36.58 33.76
N LYS A 515 -27.27 35.43 34.42
CA LYS A 515 -26.50 35.37 35.67
C LYS A 515 -25.01 35.60 35.49
N LEU A 516 -24.46 35.30 34.32
CA LEU A 516 -23.02 35.35 34.05
C LEU A 516 -22.60 36.64 33.31
N ALA A 517 -23.49 37.24 32.51
CA ALA A 517 -23.28 38.53 31.83
C ALA A 517 -23.36 39.77 32.76
N GLY A 518 -23.55 39.57 34.07
CA GLY A 518 -23.52 40.65 35.04
C GLY A 518 -24.65 41.68 34.88
N ALA A 519 -24.41 42.91 35.36
CA ALA A 519 -25.37 44.02 35.27
C ALA A 519 -25.20 44.86 33.99
N ASP A 520 -24.07 44.69 33.31
CA ASP A 520 -23.69 45.31 32.04
C ASP A 520 -24.23 44.53 30.82
N MET A 521 -24.70 43.29 31.01
CA MET A 521 -25.30 42.47 29.94
C MET A 521 -24.32 42.22 28.77
N GLU A 522 -23.02 42.15 29.08
CA GLU A 522 -21.92 41.93 28.13
C GLU A 522 -21.10 40.71 28.56
N ILE A 523 -20.50 39.98 27.61
CA ILE A 523 -19.66 38.80 27.87
C ILE A 523 -18.27 39.01 27.26
N SER A 524 -17.24 39.05 28.10
CA SER A 524 -15.84 39.10 27.68
C SER A 524 -15.33 37.74 27.19
N VAL A 525 -14.21 37.74 26.46
CA VAL A 525 -13.51 36.52 25.99
C VAL A 525 -13.27 35.50 27.10
N SER A 526 -12.90 35.96 28.31
CA SER A 526 -12.68 35.11 29.48
C SER A 526 -13.96 34.50 30.04
N GLU A 527 -15.05 35.27 30.02
CA GLU A 527 -16.36 34.79 30.47
C GLU A 527 -16.95 33.80 29.45
N LEU A 528 -16.80 34.08 28.16
CA LEU A 528 -17.20 33.16 27.08
C LEU A 528 -16.45 31.83 27.17
N SER A 529 -15.12 31.86 27.34
CA SER A 529 -14.32 30.64 27.56
C SER A 529 -14.79 29.87 28.78
N THR A 530 -15.07 30.56 29.88
CA THR A 530 -15.57 29.92 31.10
C THR A 530 -16.95 29.29 30.89
N ILE A 531 -17.85 29.95 30.15
CA ILE A 531 -19.20 29.46 29.85
C ILE A 531 -19.12 28.23 28.95
N LEU A 532 -18.47 28.36 27.79
CA LEU A 532 -18.36 27.29 26.82
C LEU A 532 -17.61 26.08 27.39
N ASN A 533 -16.57 26.30 28.18
CA ASN A 533 -15.83 25.22 28.82
C ASN A 533 -16.63 24.57 29.93
N LYS A 534 -17.46 25.31 30.68
CA LYS A 534 -18.38 24.70 31.65
C LYS A 534 -19.52 23.92 30.99
N ILE A 535 -19.97 24.31 29.80
CA ILE A 535 -20.99 23.60 29.03
C ILE A 535 -20.40 22.32 28.44
N ILE A 536 -19.24 22.41 27.80
CA ILE A 536 -18.60 21.26 27.15
C ILE A 536 -17.94 20.31 28.17
N ALA A 537 -17.50 20.80 29.34
CA ALA A 537 -17.05 19.94 30.44
C ALA A 537 -18.16 19.06 31.02
N LYS A 538 -19.44 19.36 30.72
CA LYS A 538 -20.58 18.50 31.05
C LYS A 538 -20.90 17.48 29.94
N ARG A 539 -20.28 17.60 28.76
CA ARG A 539 -20.43 16.71 27.59
C ARG A 539 -19.22 15.75 27.54
N THR A 540 -19.36 14.58 28.16
CA THR A 540 -18.26 13.59 28.28
C THR A 540 -18.08 12.71 27.03
N ASP A 541 -18.99 12.87 26.05
CA ASP A 541 -19.02 12.25 24.73
C ASP A 541 -18.05 12.91 23.72
N ILE A 542 -17.64 14.16 23.96
CA ILE A 542 -16.72 14.90 23.10
C ILE A 542 -15.34 14.96 23.76
N LYS A 543 -14.30 14.45 23.08
CA LYS A 543 -12.90 14.63 23.51
C LYS A 543 -12.44 16.05 23.18
N THR A 544 -12.45 16.93 24.16
CA THR A 544 -11.90 18.29 24.03
C THR A 544 -11.48 18.82 25.40
N ASP A 545 -10.35 19.53 25.46
CA ASP A 545 -9.91 20.27 26.66
C ASP A 545 -10.72 21.57 26.88
N GLY A 546 -11.78 21.75 26.07
CA GLY A 546 -12.56 22.96 25.96
C GLY A 546 -12.01 23.91 24.88
N PHE A 547 -12.66 25.05 24.76
CA PHE A 547 -12.26 26.17 23.94
C PHE A 547 -11.18 26.98 24.64
N SER A 548 -10.02 27.08 24.00
CA SER A 548 -8.93 27.92 24.48
C SER A 548 -9.34 29.40 24.51
N LEU A 549 -8.65 30.20 25.33
CA LEU A 549 -8.81 31.66 25.33
C LEU A 549 -8.59 32.28 23.94
N GLU A 550 -7.70 31.71 23.14
CA GLU A 550 -7.45 32.18 21.76
C GLU A 550 -8.61 31.83 20.83
N THR A 551 -9.16 30.62 20.94
CA THR A 551 -10.37 30.22 20.20
C THR A 551 -11.56 31.11 20.54
N CYS A 552 -11.77 31.40 21.83
CA CYS A 552 -12.83 32.30 22.28
C CYS A 552 -12.56 33.75 21.86
N ARG A 553 -11.29 34.18 21.80
CA ARG A 553 -10.92 35.50 21.29
C ARG A 553 -11.25 35.64 19.81
N VAL A 554 -10.99 34.61 19.01
CA VAL A 554 -11.37 34.56 17.59
C VAL A 554 -12.90 34.58 17.44
N MET A 555 -13.63 33.82 18.27
CA MET A 555 -15.11 33.84 18.28
C MET A 555 -15.67 35.23 18.61
N VAL A 556 -15.14 35.89 19.63
CA VAL A 556 -15.55 37.27 19.97
C VAL A 556 -15.18 38.25 18.85
N ASN A 557 -13.97 38.19 18.31
CA ASN A 557 -13.56 39.06 17.19
C ASN A 557 -14.41 38.87 15.92
N LEU A 558 -15.03 37.69 15.75
CA LEU A 558 -15.90 37.38 14.62
C LEU A 558 -17.33 37.94 14.81
N MET A 559 -17.74 38.20 16.06
CA MET A 559 -19.11 38.60 16.43
C MET A 559 -19.19 39.99 17.10
N ASP A 560 -18.06 40.61 17.45
CA ASP A 560 -17.96 41.92 18.07
C ASP A 560 -17.96 43.03 17.00
N ASP A 561 -19.16 43.40 16.55
CA ASP A 561 -19.37 44.52 15.62
C ASP A 561 -19.04 45.89 16.23
N SER A 562 -18.96 45.97 17.57
CA SER A 562 -18.70 47.20 18.32
C SER A 562 -17.21 47.50 18.49
N GLY A 563 -16.35 46.49 18.34
CA GLY A 563 -14.90 46.54 18.51
C GLY A 563 -14.45 46.74 19.97
N ASN A 564 -15.32 46.46 20.95
CA ASN A 564 -15.04 46.64 22.38
C ASN A 564 -14.40 45.41 23.04
N GLY A 565 -14.25 44.30 22.30
CA GLY A 565 -13.69 43.02 22.75
C GLY A 565 -14.66 42.17 23.57
N LYS A 566 -15.97 42.41 23.47
CA LYS A 566 -17.03 41.71 24.22
C LYS A 566 -18.28 41.46 23.36
N LEU A 567 -19.15 40.56 23.83
CA LEU A 567 -20.42 40.21 23.19
C LEU A 567 -21.61 40.82 23.97
N GLU A 568 -22.45 41.60 23.32
CA GLU A 568 -23.64 42.22 23.93
C GLU A 568 -24.85 41.24 23.93
N ALA A 569 -25.61 41.19 25.03
CA ALA A 569 -26.68 40.20 25.21
C ALA A 569 -28.02 40.53 24.51
N ASP A 570 -28.15 41.70 23.87
CA ASP A 570 -29.37 42.11 23.17
C ASP A 570 -29.25 41.90 21.66
N MET A 571 -29.27 40.65 21.18
CA MET A 571 -29.85 40.33 19.86
C MET A 571 -30.29 38.86 19.81
N THR A 572 -31.62 38.71 19.75
CA THR A 572 -32.40 37.47 19.66
C THR A 572 -32.25 36.73 18.32
N LEU A 573 -31.13 36.92 17.59
CA LEU A 573 -30.94 36.42 16.22
C LEU A 573 -29.70 35.52 16.04
N ASP A 574 -28.72 35.55 16.94
CA ASP A 574 -27.45 34.77 16.79
C ASP A 574 -27.34 33.55 17.73
N PHE A 575 -28.22 33.46 18.73
CA PHE A 575 -28.24 32.35 19.67
C PHE A 575 -28.74 31.04 19.03
N ASP A 576 -29.62 31.19 18.05
CA ASP A 576 -30.27 30.10 17.31
C ASP A 576 -29.30 29.37 16.37
N ASN A 577 -28.33 30.08 15.79
CA ASN A 577 -27.24 29.50 14.99
C ASN A 577 -26.29 28.63 15.83
N PHE A 578 -26.07 29.01 17.09
CA PHE A 578 -25.18 28.30 18.01
C PHE A 578 -25.74 26.93 18.43
N VAL A 579 -27.05 26.84 18.67
CA VAL A 579 -27.73 25.59 19.09
C VAL A 579 -27.93 24.64 17.91
N SER A 580 -28.23 25.16 16.71
CA SER A 580 -28.39 24.37 15.47
C SER A 580 -27.12 23.58 15.10
N CYS A 581 -25.95 24.19 15.25
CA CYS A 581 -24.66 23.55 14.99
C CYS A 581 -24.35 22.39 15.96
N LEU A 582 -24.80 22.50 17.22
CA LEU A 582 -24.55 21.51 18.27
C LEU A 582 -25.42 20.25 18.14
N MET A 583 -26.67 20.39 17.68
CA MET A 583 -27.57 19.25 17.45
C MET A 583 -27.19 18.41 16.22
N ARG A 584 -26.56 19.01 15.20
CA ARG A 584 -26.08 18.30 14.00
C ARG A 584 -24.94 17.31 14.28
N LEU A 585 -24.20 17.49 15.38
CA LEU A 585 -23.05 16.64 15.74
C LEU A 585 -23.44 15.32 16.44
N GLU A 586 -24.61 15.24 17.06
CA GLU A 586 -24.99 14.10 17.91
C GLU A 586 -25.59 12.92 17.11
N MET A 587 -26.21 13.17 15.95
CA MET A 587 -26.80 12.12 15.10
C MET A 587 -25.77 11.35 14.25
N MET A 588 -24.49 11.72 14.27
CA MET A 588 -23.45 11.06 13.46
C MET A 588 -22.66 9.95 14.18
N PHE A 589 -22.91 9.66 15.47
CA PHE A 589 -22.04 8.79 16.30
C PHE A 589 -22.63 7.47 16.80
N ILE A 590 -23.76 6.97 16.26
CA ILE A 590 -24.25 5.63 16.61
C ILE A 590 -23.51 4.56 15.78
N GLY A 591 -22.32 4.19 16.24
CA GLY A 591 -21.56 3.01 15.80
C GLY A 591 -20.55 2.60 16.88
N GLY A 592 -20.53 1.34 17.31
CA GLY A 592 -19.56 0.87 18.33
C GLY A 592 -20.00 -0.33 19.20
N VAL A 593 -19.26 -0.55 20.30
CA VAL A 593 -19.24 -1.72 21.23
C VAL A 593 -20.63 -2.28 21.61
N SER A 594 -21.64 -1.44 21.76
CA SER A 594 -23.01 -1.88 22.08
C SER A 594 -23.62 -2.79 21.00
N SER A 595 -23.37 -2.48 19.71
CA SER A 595 -23.80 -3.33 18.59
C SER A 595 -23.11 -4.69 18.58
N HIS A 596 -21.86 -4.76 19.07
CA HIS A 596 -21.09 -5.99 19.11
C HIS A 596 -21.52 -6.91 20.26
N ILE A 597 -21.80 -6.36 21.45
CA ILE A 597 -22.36 -7.12 22.59
C ILE A 597 -23.74 -7.69 22.24
N PHE A 598 -24.57 -6.90 21.55
CA PHE A 598 -25.87 -7.37 21.07
C PHE A 598 -25.72 -8.56 20.09
N LYS A 599 -24.75 -8.50 19.17
CA LYS A 599 -24.44 -9.59 18.23
C LYS A 599 -23.95 -10.87 18.95
N GLU A 600 -23.05 -10.75 19.93
CA GLU A 600 -22.55 -11.89 20.73
C GLU A 600 -23.68 -12.62 21.47
N ARG A 601 -24.67 -11.88 22.02
CA ARG A 601 -25.83 -12.49 22.70
C ARG A 601 -26.72 -13.27 21.73
N LEU A 602 -27.00 -12.70 20.55
CA LEU A 602 -27.79 -13.38 19.53
C LEU A 602 -27.11 -14.65 19.01
N GLN A 603 -25.77 -14.65 18.87
CA GLN A 603 -25.00 -15.85 18.53
C GLN A 603 -25.16 -16.95 19.59
N ALA A 604 -25.12 -16.60 20.88
CA ALA A 604 -25.34 -17.55 21.97
C ALA A 604 -26.75 -18.16 21.98
N GLU A 605 -27.75 -17.45 21.43
CA GLU A 605 -29.12 -17.95 21.22
C GLU A 605 -29.29 -18.79 19.93
N GLY A 606 -28.19 -19.03 19.20
CA GLY A 606 -28.11 -19.85 18.00
C GLY A 606 -28.26 -19.08 16.69
N MET A 607 -28.25 -17.74 16.69
CA MET A 607 -28.25 -16.94 15.45
C MET A 607 -26.90 -17.09 14.73
N GLY A 608 -26.92 -17.39 13.43
CA GLY A 608 -25.73 -17.69 12.64
C GLY A 608 -25.44 -19.19 12.46
N ALA A 609 -26.25 -20.08 13.04
CA ALA A 609 -26.28 -21.49 12.67
C ALA A 609 -26.97 -21.68 11.28
N ASN A 610 -26.79 -22.84 10.65
CA ASN A 610 -27.34 -23.09 9.30
C ASN A 610 -28.88 -22.99 9.26
N ASP A 611 -29.57 -23.45 10.31
CA ASP A 611 -31.03 -23.39 10.45
C ASP A 611 -31.55 -21.99 10.86
N LYS A 612 -30.67 -21.12 11.36
CA LYS A 612 -30.96 -19.73 11.76
C LYS A 612 -29.94 -18.77 11.18
N ALA A 613 -29.77 -18.83 9.86
CA ALA A 613 -28.82 -17.99 9.14
C ALA A 613 -29.12 -16.49 9.35
N ILE A 614 -28.06 -15.69 9.42
CA ILE A 614 -28.15 -14.24 9.57
C ILE A 614 -28.69 -13.64 8.28
N LYS A 615 -29.74 -12.83 8.39
CA LYS A 615 -30.35 -12.14 7.26
C LYS A 615 -29.43 -11.02 6.77
N PHE A 616 -28.84 -11.17 5.59
CA PHE A 616 -27.94 -10.16 5.04
C PHE A 616 -28.68 -8.84 4.78
N LEU A 617 -28.13 -7.73 5.28
CA LEU A 617 -28.74 -6.39 5.20
C LEU A 617 -30.20 -6.34 5.72
N ASN A 618 -30.54 -7.22 6.66
CA ASN A 618 -31.89 -7.38 7.24
C ASN A 618 -32.99 -7.71 6.22
N GLN A 619 -32.66 -8.29 5.07
CA GLN A 619 -33.64 -8.75 4.08
C GLN A 619 -34.11 -10.18 4.40
N ASP A 620 -35.43 -10.39 4.50
CA ASP A 620 -36.04 -11.71 4.72
C ASP A 620 -36.69 -12.22 3.43
N TYR A 621 -36.26 -13.39 2.96
CA TYR A 621 -36.73 -13.98 1.71
C TYR A 621 -38.24 -14.24 1.70
N GLU A 622 -38.79 -14.86 2.75
CA GLU A 622 -40.20 -15.26 2.82
C GLU A 622 -41.12 -14.05 2.94
N GLU A 623 -40.72 -13.04 3.71
CA GLU A 623 -41.45 -11.78 3.86
C GLU A 623 -41.49 -10.99 2.54
N LEU A 624 -40.34 -10.81 1.89
CA LEU A 624 -40.23 -10.08 0.63
C LEU A 624 -40.93 -10.81 -0.52
N LYS A 625 -40.84 -12.16 -0.57
CA LYS A 625 -41.56 -12.98 -1.55
C LYS A 625 -43.07 -12.82 -1.39
N ARG A 626 -43.58 -12.91 -0.15
CA ARG A 626 -45.00 -12.72 0.14
C ARG A 626 -45.48 -11.32 -0.27
N GLU A 627 -44.73 -10.26 0.05
CA GLU A 627 -45.07 -8.88 -0.33
C GLU A 627 -45.13 -8.72 -1.87
N CYS A 628 -44.20 -9.32 -2.60
CA CYS A 628 -44.17 -9.29 -4.06
C CYS A 628 -45.37 -10.05 -4.68
N LEU A 629 -45.70 -11.22 -4.14
CA LEU A 629 -46.87 -12.00 -4.58
C LEU A 629 -48.19 -11.27 -4.30
N GLU A 630 -48.33 -10.66 -3.11
CA GLU A 630 -49.53 -9.89 -2.73
C GLU A 630 -49.69 -8.60 -3.57
N SER A 631 -48.59 -7.92 -3.88
CA SER A 631 -48.59 -6.69 -4.69
C SER A 631 -48.63 -6.93 -6.21
N GLY A 632 -48.43 -8.19 -6.66
CA GLY A 632 -48.36 -8.54 -8.08
C GLY A 632 -47.17 -7.94 -8.81
N ARG A 633 -46.06 -7.68 -8.10
CA ARG A 633 -44.82 -7.09 -8.65
C ARG A 633 -43.66 -8.08 -8.52
N LEU A 634 -42.69 -7.97 -9.43
CA LEU A 634 -41.44 -8.72 -9.32
C LEU A 634 -40.48 -7.98 -8.41
N PHE A 635 -39.73 -8.72 -7.60
CA PHE A 635 -38.76 -8.16 -6.68
C PHE A 635 -37.65 -7.42 -7.43
N GLU A 636 -37.32 -6.23 -6.91
CA GLU A 636 -36.18 -5.44 -7.34
C GLU A 636 -35.32 -5.15 -6.12
N ASP A 637 -34.10 -5.67 -6.11
CA ASP A 637 -33.24 -5.59 -4.94
C ASP A 637 -32.70 -4.16 -4.72
N PRO A 638 -33.11 -3.45 -3.66
CA PRO A 638 -32.62 -2.09 -3.38
C PRO A 638 -31.17 -2.09 -2.91
N CYS A 639 -30.69 -3.21 -2.38
CA CYS A 639 -29.37 -3.35 -1.79
C CYS A 639 -28.30 -3.80 -2.81
N PHE A 640 -28.73 -4.31 -3.97
CA PHE A 640 -27.84 -4.65 -5.08
C PHE A 640 -28.51 -4.30 -6.42
N PRO A 641 -28.65 -2.99 -6.71
CA PRO A 641 -29.45 -2.53 -7.84
C PRO A 641 -28.84 -2.96 -9.19
N ALA A 642 -29.70 -3.13 -10.20
CA ALA A 642 -29.33 -3.48 -11.58
C ALA A 642 -28.69 -2.30 -12.34
N VAL A 643 -27.56 -1.82 -11.83
CA VAL A 643 -26.81 -0.65 -12.32
C VAL A 643 -25.35 -1.01 -12.56
N PRO A 644 -24.60 -0.24 -13.38
CA PRO A 644 -23.19 -0.54 -13.67
C PRO A 644 -22.30 -0.62 -12.42
N GLN A 645 -22.63 0.10 -11.35
CA GLN A 645 -21.89 0.07 -10.08
C GLN A 645 -21.91 -1.30 -9.39
N SER A 646 -22.90 -2.15 -9.69
CA SER A 646 -22.98 -3.53 -9.18
C SER A 646 -22.09 -4.48 -9.97
N LEU A 647 -21.70 -4.13 -11.20
CA LEU A 647 -20.75 -4.89 -12.02
C LEU A 647 -19.32 -4.72 -11.52
N GLY A 648 -18.89 -3.50 -11.19
CA GLY A 648 -17.51 -3.29 -10.77
C GLY A 648 -17.08 -1.83 -10.62
N PHE A 649 -15.78 -1.65 -10.45
CA PHE A 649 -15.14 -0.39 -10.07
C PHE A 649 -13.82 -0.08 -10.79
N LYS A 650 -13.22 -1.02 -11.55
CA LYS A 650 -11.98 -0.80 -12.33
C LYS A 650 -12.10 -1.37 -13.76
N GLU A 651 -12.08 -2.68 -13.95
CA GLU A 651 -12.24 -3.37 -15.23
C GLU A 651 -13.71 -3.48 -15.68
N LEU A 652 -14.62 -3.67 -14.72
CA LEU A 652 -16.07 -3.68 -14.92
C LEU A 652 -16.71 -2.37 -14.42
N ALA A 653 -15.93 -1.27 -14.39
CA ALA A 653 -16.43 0.05 -14.05
C ALA A 653 -17.54 0.52 -15.01
N PRO A 654 -18.42 1.47 -14.59
CA PRO A 654 -19.36 2.12 -15.49
C PRO A 654 -18.63 2.70 -16.71
N ASN A 655 -19.12 2.40 -17.92
CA ASN A 655 -18.56 2.84 -19.21
C ASN A 655 -17.22 2.21 -19.67
N SER A 656 -16.73 1.18 -18.97
CA SER A 656 -15.66 0.32 -19.48
C SER A 656 -16.03 -0.32 -20.83
N SER A 657 -15.05 -0.61 -21.68
CA SER A 657 -15.27 -1.35 -22.94
C SER A 657 -15.91 -2.72 -22.69
N LYS A 658 -15.63 -3.34 -21.54
CA LYS A 658 -16.24 -4.61 -21.13
C LYS A 658 -17.74 -4.43 -20.81
N THR A 659 -18.12 -3.36 -20.11
CA THR A 659 -19.51 -3.13 -19.62
C THR A 659 -20.40 -2.33 -20.58
N ARG A 660 -19.84 -1.71 -21.63
CA ARG A 660 -20.62 -1.03 -22.67
C ARG A 660 -21.55 -2.03 -23.38
N GLY A 661 -22.83 -1.68 -23.46
CA GLY A 661 -23.87 -2.50 -24.11
C GLY A 661 -24.47 -3.59 -23.21
N VAL A 662 -24.04 -3.69 -21.96
CA VAL A 662 -24.62 -4.61 -20.98
C VAL A 662 -26.02 -4.15 -20.58
N ARG A 663 -26.96 -5.09 -20.54
CA ARG A 663 -28.32 -4.89 -20.03
C ARG A 663 -28.59 -5.91 -18.94
N TRP A 664 -29.37 -5.51 -17.94
CA TRP A 664 -29.83 -6.42 -16.89
C TRP A 664 -31.17 -7.02 -17.32
N ILE A 665 -31.20 -8.32 -17.55
CA ILE A 665 -32.34 -9.04 -18.13
C ILE A 665 -32.69 -10.23 -17.22
N ARG A 666 -33.98 -10.50 -17.01
CA ARG A 666 -34.42 -11.67 -16.24
C ARG A 666 -34.38 -12.94 -17.11
N PRO A 667 -34.17 -14.14 -16.54
CA PRO A 667 -34.24 -15.41 -17.26
C PRO A 667 -35.52 -15.61 -18.07
N THR A 668 -36.66 -15.13 -17.55
CA THR A 668 -37.98 -15.14 -18.20
C THR A 668 -38.07 -14.28 -19.47
N GLU A 669 -37.13 -13.36 -19.67
CA GLU A 669 -37.00 -12.53 -20.87
C GLU A 669 -35.94 -13.06 -21.84
N LEU A 670 -35.07 -13.98 -21.39
CA LEU A 670 -33.98 -14.57 -22.18
C LEU A 670 -34.34 -15.92 -22.79
N SER A 671 -35.12 -16.74 -22.09
CA SER A 671 -35.49 -18.10 -22.48
C SER A 671 -37.01 -18.31 -22.34
N ASP A 672 -37.60 -19.07 -23.26
CA ASP A 672 -39.03 -19.38 -23.27
C ASP A 672 -39.46 -20.32 -22.12
N ASN A 673 -38.50 -21.05 -21.54
CA ASN A 673 -38.74 -21.99 -20.44
C ASN A 673 -37.56 -21.99 -19.45
N PRO A 674 -37.38 -20.91 -18.67
CA PRO A 674 -36.30 -20.82 -17.70
C PRO A 674 -36.54 -21.82 -16.57
N GLN A 675 -35.50 -22.53 -16.18
CA GLN A 675 -35.49 -23.50 -15.11
C GLN A 675 -34.44 -23.10 -14.09
N PHE A 676 -34.74 -23.36 -12.81
CA PHE A 676 -33.77 -23.11 -11.76
C PHE A 676 -32.67 -24.17 -11.84
N ILE A 677 -33.05 -25.45 -11.78
CA ILE A 677 -32.17 -26.62 -11.94
C ILE A 677 -32.84 -27.63 -12.90
N VAL A 678 -32.09 -28.20 -13.85
CA VAL A 678 -32.56 -29.18 -14.84
C VAL A 678 -31.79 -30.50 -14.68
N GLY A 679 -32.48 -31.59 -14.32
CA GLY A 679 -31.83 -32.92 -14.26
C GLY A 679 -30.86 -33.12 -13.08
N GLY A 680 -30.88 -32.21 -12.11
CA GLY A 680 -29.92 -32.14 -11.00
C GLY A 680 -28.86 -31.09 -11.28
N ALA A 681 -28.35 -30.44 -10.23
CA ALA A 681 -27.33 -29.41 -10.40
C ALA A 681 -25.96 -30.07 -10.52
N THR A 682 -25.36 -29.99 -11.70
CA THR A 682 -24.15 -30.71 -12.06
C THR A 682 -23.01 -29.76 -12.40
N ARG A 683 -21.78 -30.30 -12.38
CA ARG A 683 -20.59 -29.53 -12.72
C ARG A 683 -20.65 -28.94 -14.13
N THR A 684 -21.34 -29.56 -15.09
CA THR A 684 -21.46 -29.07 -16.47
C THR A 684 -22.30 -27.80 -16.60
N ASP A 685 -23.03 -27.41 -15.56
CA ASP A 685 -23.85 -26.20 -15.50
C ASP A 685 -23.01 -24.94 -15.23
N ILE A 686 -21.68 -25.09 -15.19
CA ILE A 686 -20.71 -24.09 -14.76
C ILE A 686 -19.68 -23.92 -15.88
N CYS A 687 -19.91 -22.90 -16.70
CA CYS A 687 -19.01 -22.40 -17.73
C CYS A 687 -18.63 -20.95 -17.42
N GLN A 688 -17.33 -20.68 -17.28
CA GLN A 688 -16.82 -19.34 -16.98
C GLN A 688 -17.17 -18.34 -18.10
N GLY A 689 -17.66 -17.17 -17.69
CA GLY A 689 -17.86 -16.03 -18.58
C GLY A 689 -16.65 -15.09 -18.65
N ALA A 690 -16.89 -13.80 -18.79
CA ALA A 690 -15.85 -12.78 -19.00
C ALA A 690 -15.12 -12.30 -17.73
N LEU A 691 -15.40 -12.91 -16.57
CA LEU A 691 -14.83 -12.55 -15.26
C LEU A 691 -13.71 -13.53 -14.87
N GLY A 692 -12.65 -13.02 -14.25
CA GLY A 692 -11.50 -13.82 -13.78
C GLY A 692 -11.73 -14.44 -12.39
N ASP A 693 -12.83 -15.14 -12.21
CA ASP A 693 -13.28 -15.77 -10.96
C ASP A 693 -13.29 -17.31 -11.06
N CYS A 694 -12.41 -17.87 -11.88
CA CYS A 694 -12.21 -19.31 -12.06
C CYS A 694 -12.10 -20.10 -10.75
N TRP A 695 -11.51 -19.49 -9.71
CA TRP A 695 -11.39 -20.05 -8.37
C TRP A 695 -12.75 -20.34 -7.72
N LEU A 696 -13.74 -19.46 -7.91
CA LEU A 696 -15.09 -19.62 -7.38
C LEU A 696 -15.83 -20.71 -8.18
N LEU A 697 -15.68 -20.68 -9.50
CA LEU A 697 -16.34 -21.64 -10.40
C LEU A 697 -15.83 -23.06 -10.21
N ALA A 698 -14.51 -23.24 -10.02
CA ALA A 698 -13.93 -24.51 -9.63
C ALA A 698 -14.48 -24.99 -8.26
N ALA A 699 -14.73 -24.06 -7.33
CA ALA A 699 -15.35 -24.39 -6.05
C ALA A 699 -16.80 -24.85 -6.20
N ILE A 700 -17.62 -24.14 -6.99
CA ILE A 700 -19.01 -24.50 -7.27
C ILE A 700 -19.06 -25.85 -7.99
N ALA A 701 -18.14 -26.10 -8.93
CA ALA A 701 -18.08 -27.38 -9.65
C ALA A 701 -17.79 -28.56 -8.72
N SER A 702 -16.89 -28.41 -7.75
CA SER A 702 -16.68 -29.44 -6.73
C SER A 702 -17.87 -29.58 -5.79
N LEU A 703 -18.60 -28.49 -5.47
CA LEU A 703 -19.79 -28.52 -4.62
C LEU A 703 -20.89 -29.42 -5.22
N THR A 704 -21.05 -29.44 -6.55
CA THR A 704 -22.03 -30.30 -7.24
C THR A 704 -21.76 -31.80 -7.09
N LEU A 705 -20.57 -32.21 -6.61
CA LEU A 705 -20.28 -33.61 -6.33
C LEU A 705 -20.93 -34.10 -5.03
N ASN A 706 -21.47 -33.18 -4.21
CA ASN A 706 -22.09 -33.48 -2.93
C ASN A 706 -23.43 -32.74 -2.77
N ASP A 707 -24.51 -33.41 -3.15
CA ASP A 707 -25.89 -32.87 -3.10
C ASP A 707 -26.26 -32.30 -1.72
N LYS A 708 -25.82 -32.93 -0.62
CA LYS A 708 -26.14 -32.46 0.74
C LYS A 708 -25.52 -31.10 1.03
N LEU A 709 -24.30 -30.85 0.56
CA LEU A 709 -23.64 -29.54 0.73
C LEU A 709 -24.23 -28.52 -0.23
N LEU A 710 -24.52 -28.94 -1.46
CA LEU A 710 -25.16 -28.08 -2.44
C LEU A 710 -26.49 -27.53 -1.94
N HIS A 711 -27.34 -28.35 -1.31
CA HIS A 711 -28.63 -27.92 -0.78
C HIS A 711 -28.57 -27.00 0.44
N ARG A 712 -27.40 -26.90 1.09
CA ARG A 712 -27.17 -25.90 2.13
C ARG A 712 -26.93 -24.53 1.52
N VAL A 713 -26.13 -24.47 0.47
CA VAL A 713 -25.81 -23.22 -0.23
C VAL A 713 -26.96 -22.77 -1.12
N VAL A 714 -27.65 -23.74 -1.75
CA VAL A 714 -28.77 -23.56 -2.69
C VAL A 714 -30.01 -24.23 -2.10
N PRO A 715 -30.79 -23.51 -1.28
CA PRO A 715 -32.01 -24.06 -0.65
C PRO A 715 -33.03 -24.57 -1.68
N HIS A 716 -33.72 -25.65 -1.33
CA HIS A 716 -34.82 -26.21 -2.11
C HIS A 716 -36.06 -25.29 -2.13
N GLY A 717 -36.97 -25.53 -3.08
CA GLY A 717 -38.26 -24.81 -3.16
C GLY A 717 -38.21 -23.51 -3.97
N GLN A 718 -37.10 -23.26 -4.67
CA GLN A 718 -36.95 -22.14 -5.59
C GLN A 718 -37.30 -22.56 -7.02
N SER A 719 -38.14 -21.77 -7.70
CA SER A 719 -38.63 -22.09 -9.05
C SER A 719 -38.98 -20.83 -9.85
N PHE A 720 -38.89 -20.93 -11.18
CA PHE A 720 -39.41 -19.91 -12.11
C PHE A 720 -40.88 -20.14 -12.47
N THR A 721 -41.46 -21.29 -12.14
CA THR A 721 -42.84 -21.66 -12.50
C THR A 721 -43.80 -21.63 -11.31
N GLU A 722 -43.35 -22.04 -10.13
CA GLU A 722 -44.16 -22.10 -8.91
C GLU A 722 -43.83 -20.92 -7.99
N ASP A 723 -44.86 -20.18 -7.55
CA ASP A 723 -44.75 -19.01 -6.66
C ASP A 723 -43.66 -17.99 -7.07
N TYR A 724 -43.50 -17.80 -8.39
CA TYR A 724 -42.46 -16.93 -8.94
C TYR A 724 -42.75 -15.44 -8.65
N ALA A 725 -41.81 -14.80 -7.97
CA ALA A 725 -41.84 -13.36 -7.66
C ALA A 725 -40.54 -12.64 -8.08
N GLY A 726 -39.70 -13.27 -8.92
CA GLY A 726 -38.42 -12.69 -9.36
C GLY A 726 -37.37 -12.54 -8.25
N ILE A 727 -37.47 -13.36 -7.19
CA ILE A 727 -36.66 -13.35 -5.97
C ILE A 727 -36.11 -14.74 -5.68
N PHE A 728 -34.84 -14.82 -5.29
CA PHE A 728 -34.12 -16.05 -4.96
C PHE A 728 -33.22 -15.80 -3.74
N HIS A 729 -32.79 -16.86 -3.06
CA HIS A 729 -31.87 -16.74 -1.94
C HIS A 729 -30.86 -17.90 -1.87
N PHE A 730 -29.70 -17.59 -1.27
CA PHE A 730 -28.57 -18.51 -1.12
C PHE A 730 -27.93 -18.31 0.25
N GLN A 731 -27.32 -19.36 0.79
CA GLN A 731 -26.65 -19.29 2.08
C GLN A 731 -25.15 -19.48 1.92
N PHE A 732 -24.37 -18.58 2.52
CA PHE A 732 -22.92 -18.68 2.55
C PHE A 732 -22.42 -18.66 3.98
N TRP A 733 -21.43 -19.48 4.26
CA TRP A 733 -20.67 -19.39 5.49
C TRP A 733 -19.73 -18.19 5.41
N GLN A 734 -19.75 -17.33 6.42
CA GLN A 734 -18.90 -16.14 6.54
C GLN A 734 -18.33 -16.08 7.95
N PHE A 735 -17.03 -16.38 8.06
CA PHE A 735 -16.25 -16.16 9.27
C PHE A 735 -16.86 -16.77 10.55
N GLY A 736 -17.47 -17.95 10.42
CA GLY A 736 -18.07 -18.69 11.52
C GLY A 736 -19.59 -18.69 11.56
N GLU A 737 -20.25 -17.93 10.68
CA GLU A 737 -21.70 -17.76 10.70
C GLU A 737 -22.29 -18.06 9.32
N TRP A 738 -23.44 -18.71 9.26
CA TRP A 738 -24.23 -18.82 8.03
C TRP A 738 -25.02 -17.54 7.81
N VAL A 739 -24.95 -17.02 6.58
CA VAL A 739 -25.59 -15.77 6.16
C VAL A 739 -26.50 -16.05 4.97
N ASP A 740 -27.78 -15.68 5.10
CA ASP A 740 -28.79 -15.82 4.06
C ASP A 740 -28.82 -14.55 3.21
N ILE A 741 -28.66 -14.71 1.89
CA ILE A 741 -28.55 -13.61 0.92
C ILE A 741 -29.68 -13.71 -0.09
N VAL A 742 -30.55 -12.72 -0.04
CA VAL A 742 -31.65 -12.53 -1.00
C VAL A 742 -31.17 -11.75 -2.21
N ILE A 743 -31.56 -12.14 -3.41
CA ILE A 743 -31.32 -11.41 -4.66
C ILE A 743 -32.56 -11.41 -5.56
N ASP A 744 -32.66 -10.43 -6.46
CA ASP A 744 -33.52 -10.57 -7.64
C ASP A 744 -32.85 -11.37 -8.75
N ASP A 745 -33.61 -11.80 -9.76
CA ASP A 745 -33.12 -12.62 -10.87
C ASP A 745 -32.61 -11.84 -12.10
N ARG A 746 -32.41 -10.52 -12.02
CA ARG A 746 -31.86 -9.74 -13.14
C ARG A 746 -30.38 -10.08 -13.34
N LEU A 747 -29.99 -10.56 -14.51
CA LEU A 747 -28.61 -10.96 -14.82
C LEU A 747 -27.96 -10.04 -15.86
N PRO A 748 -26.64 -9.78 -15.78
CA PRO A 748 -25.90 -9.01 -16.78
C PRO A 748 -25.78 -9.77 -18.11
N VAL A 749 -26.30 -9.18 -19.19
CA VAL A 749 -26.34 -9.75 -20.54
C VAL A 749 -25.70 -8.79 -21.53
N LYS A 750 -24.82 -9.31 -22.38
CA LYS A 750 -24.20 -8.58 -23.48
C LYS A 750 -24.39 -9.36 -24.77
N ASP A 751 -24.81 -8.67 -25.83
CA ASP A 751 -25.03 -9.29 -27.14
C ASP A 751 -25.99 -10.50 -27.14
N LYS A 752 -26.97 -10.48 -26.20
CA LYS A 752 -27.96 -11.55 -25.90
C LYS A 752 -27.41 -12.80 -25.22
N GLU A 753 -26.16 -12.78 -24.76
CA GLU A 753 -25.55 -13.86 -23.99
C GLU A 753 -25.24 -13.41 -22.55
N LEU A 754 -25.28 -14.34 -21.60
CA LEU A 754 -24.89 -14.08 -20.22
C LEU A 754 -23.41 -13.69 -20.17
N MET A 755 -23.10 -12.61 -19.44
CA MET A 755 -21.75 -12.08 -19.39
C MET A 755 -20.81 -12.89 -18.50
N PHE A 756 -21.35 -13.55 -17.47
CA PHE A 756 -20.61 -14.28 -16.45
C PHE A 756 -20.98 -15.77 -16.49
N VAL A 757 -20.99 -16.47 -15.35
CA VAL A 757 -21.27 -17.91 -15.35
C VAL A 757 -22.62 -18.25 -15.99
N HIS A 758 -22.63 -19.35 -16.74
CA HIS A 758 -23.82 -19.89 -17.39
C HIS A 758 -23.72 -21.42 -17.52
N SER A 759 -24.88 -22.06 -17.70
CA SER A 759 -24.99 -23.50 -17.99
C SER A 759 -24.90 -23.77 -19.50
N ALA A 760 -24.34 -24.92 -19.87
CA ALA A 760 -24.28 -25.39 -21.25
C ALA A 760 -25.68 -25.69 -21.84
N GLU A 761 -26.66 -26.05 -21.00
CA GLU A 761 -28.04 -26.38 -21.42
C GLU A 761 -28.87 -25.13 -21.78
N GLY A 762 -28.37 -23.92 -21.52
CA GLY A 762 -28.91 -22.64 -21.99
C GLY A 762 -30.24 -22.18 -21.36
N ASN A 763 -31.02 -23.07 -20.72
CA ASN A 763 -32.26 -22.74 -20.02
C ASN A 763 -32.20 -22.91 -18.49
N GLU A 764 -31.01 -23.14 -17.94
CA GLU A 764 -30.76 -23.34 -16.51
C GLU A 764 -29.94 -22.18 -15.90
N PHE A 765 -30.34 -21.69 -14.72
CA PHE A 765 -29.86 -20.41 -14.19
C PHE A 765 -29.40 -20.40 -12.72
N TRP A 766 -29.45 -21.52 -11.98
CA TRP A 766 -29.05 -21.55 -10.56
C TRP A 766 -27.60 -21.07 -10.35
N SER A 767 -26.67 -21.47 -11.22
CA SER A 767 -25.24 -21.12 -11.11
C SER A 767 -25.01 -19.61 -11.30
N ALA A 768 -25.70 -19.00 -12.27
CA ALA A 768 -25.67 -17.56 -12.53
C ALA A 768 -26.22 -16.73 -11.36
N LEU A 769 -27.30 -17.21 -10.75
CA LEU A 769 -27.89 -16.58 -9.57
C LEU A 769 -27.03 -16.75 -8.32
N LEU A 770 -26.38 -17.90 -8.16
CA LEU A 770 -25.45 -18.15 -7.06
C LEU A 770 -24.24 -17.20 -7.12
N GLU A 771 -23.63 -17.05 -8.29
CA GLU A 771 -22.53 -16.10 -8.52
C GLU A 771 -22.98 -14.65 -8.23
N LYS A 772 -24.20 -14.27 -8.61
CA LYS A 772 -24.77 -12.96 -8.27
C LYS A 772 -24.92 -12.74 -6.77
N ALA A 773 -25.42 -13.73 -6.03
CA ALA A 773 -25.57 -13.63 -4.59
C ALA A 773 -24.20 -13.49 -3.90
N TYR A 774 -23.20 -14.23 -4.39
CA TYR A 774 -21.83 -14.12 -3.89
C TYR A 774 -21.17 -12.79 -4.28
N ALA A 775 -21.48 -12.23 -5.46
CA ALA A 775 -21.08 -10.89 -5.87
C ALA A 775 -21.69 -9.81 -4.98
N LYS A 776 -22.97 -9.95 -4.60
CA LYS A 776 -23.65 -9.07 -3.65
C LYS A 776 -23.01 -9.11 -2.27
N LEU A 777 -22.68 -10.30 -1.75
CA LEU A 777 -21.98 -10.47 -0.47
C LEU A 777 -20.65 -9.69 -0.40
N ASN A 778 -19.92 -9.70 -1.51
CA ASN A 778 -18.63 -9.05 -1.69
C ASN A 778 -18.75 -7.60 -2.21
N GLY A 779 -19.96 -7.17 -2.56
CA GLY A 779 -20.33 -5.80 -2.94
C GLY A 779 -20.30 -5.45 -4.43
N THR A 780 -19.73 -6.28 -5.32
CA THR A 780 -19.74 -6.15 -6.80
C THR A 780 -19.28 -7.44 -7.46
N TYR A 781 -19.65 -7.70 -8.71
CA TYR A 781 -19.08 -8.82 -9.50
C TYR A 781 -17.55 -8.73 -9.62
N GLU A 782 -17.00 -7.54 -9.90
CA GLU A 782 -15.54 -7.38 -10.03
C GLU A 782 -14.75 -7.71 -8.75
N ALA A 783 -15.39 -7.66 -7.57
CA ALA A 783 -14.73 -8.05 -6.32
C ALA A 783 -14.38 -9.55 -6.28
N LEU A 784 -15.00 -10.37 -7.13
CA LEU A 784 -14.74 -11.80 -7.28
C LEU A 784 -13.51 -12.08 -8.15
N SER A 785 -12.99 -11.09 -8.89
CA SER A 785 -11.79 -11.29 -9.72
C SER A 785 -10.56 -11.56 -8.84
N GLY A 786 -9.88 -12.68 -9.08
CA GLY A 786 -8.69 -13.10 -8.33
C GLY A 786 -8.98 -13.59 -6.90
N GLY A 787 -8.74 -14.88 -6.68
CA GLY A 787 -8.93 -15.57 -5.41
C GLY A 787 -8.38 -16.99 -5.43
N SER A 788 -8.46 -17.68 -4.30
CA SER A 788 -8.13 -19.11 -4.18
C SER A 788 -9.39 -19.96 -4.06
N THR A 789 -9.37 -21.17 -4.63
CA THR A 789 -10.47 -22.14 -4.56
C THR A 789 -10.85 -22.45 -3.11
N THR A 790 -9.88 -22.40 -2.18
CA THR A 790 -10.12 -22.62 -0.75
C THR A 790 -11.11 -21.64 -0.16
N GLU A 791 -11.12 -20.38 -0.63
CA GLU A 791 -12.06 -19.37 -0.15
C GLU A 791 -13.51 -19.76 -0.49
N GLY A 792 -13.72 -20.26 -1.71
CA GLY A 792 -15.03 -20.74 -2.15
C GLY A 792 -15.44 -22.01 -1.39
N PHE A 793 -14.52 -22.96 -1.20
CA PHE A 793 -14.81 -24.17 -0.44
C PHE A 793 -15.22 -23.87 1.00
N GLU A 794 -14.49 -22.99 1.69
CA GLU A 794 -14.81 -22.56 3.05
C GLU A 794 -16.17 -21.87 3.12
N ASP A 795 -16.46 -20.97 2.18
CA ASP A 795 -17.73 -20.23 2.17
C ASP A 795 -18.94 -21.09 1.81
N PHE A 796 -18.73 -22.22 1.12
CA PHE A 796 -19.79 -23.17 0.79
C PHE A 796 -20.01 -24.25 1.84
N THR A 797 -19.04 -24.47 2.73
CA THR A 797 -19.06 -25.64 3.63
C THR A 797 -18.90 -25.30 5.11
N GLY A 798 -18.31 -24.15 5.45
CA GLY A 798 -17.78 -23.88 6.79
C GLY A 798 -16.59 -24.77 7.18
N GLY A 799 -16.07 -25.55 6.23
CA GLY A 799 -14.97 -26.49 6.40
C GLY A 799 -13.59 -25.82 6.55
N VAL A 800 -12.55 -26.66 6.60
CA VAL A 800 -11.16 -26.22 6.71
C VAL A 800 -10.37 -26.69 5.50
N ALA A 801 -9.66 -25.76 4.85
CA ALA A 801 -8.83 -26.08 3.71
C ALA A 801 -7.41 -26.50 4.13
N GLU A 802 -6.88 -27.51 3.46
CA GLU A 802 -5.47 -27.91 3.48
C GLU A 802 -4.84 -27.70 2.12
N MET A 803 -3.57 -27.36 2.12
CA MET A 803 -2.82 -27.09 0.91
C MET A 803 -1.55 -27.94 0.83
N TYR A 804 -1.37 -28.63 -0.30
CA TYR A 804 -0.23 -29.48 -0.58
C TYR A 804 0.55 -28.95 -1.78
N GLU A 805 1.85 -28.67 -1.59
CA GLU A 805 2.77 -28.43 -2.70
C GLU A 805 3.13 -29.75 -3.38
N LEU A 806 2.74 -29.93 -4.64
CA LEU A 806 2.87 -31.21 -5.35
C LEU A 806 4.32 -31.64 -5.58
N ARG A 807 5.25 -30.68 -5.64
CA ARG A 807 6.70 -30.92 -5.74
C ARG A 807 7.28 -31.56 -4.47
N GLN A 808 6.70 -31.25 -3.32
CA GLN A 808 7.12 -31.72 -2.00
C GLN A 808 6.09 -32.70 -1.40
N ALA A 809 5.15 -33.18 -2.21
CA ALA A 809 4.01 -33.96 -1.74
C ALA A 809 4.42 -35.30 -1.10
N PRO A 810 3.71 -35.71 -0.04
CA PRO A 810 3.98 -36.98 0.64
C PRO A 810 3.76 -38.17 -0.30
N LYS A 811 4.44 -39.28 -0.03
CA LYS A 811 4.43 -40.47 -0.92
C LYS A 811 3.04 -41.10 -1.02
N ASP A 812 2.26 -40.98 0.04
CA ASP A 812 0.90 -41.48 0.21
C ASP A 812 -0.19 -40.46 -0.18
N LEU A 813 0.15 -39.34 -0.83
CA LEU A 813 -0.82 -38.32 -1.27
C LEU A 813 -2.04 -38.89 -2.02
N HIS A 814 -1.83 -39.92 -2.84
CA HIS A 814 -2.94 -40.61 -3.54
C HIS A 814 -3.96 -41.25 -2.59
N ARG A 815 -3.54 -41.77 -1.43
CA ARG A 815 -4.44 -42.30 -0.38
C ARG A 815 -5.18 -41.16 0.30
N ILE A 816 -4.52 -40.03 0.53
CA ILE A 816 -5.13 -38.82 1.10
C ILE A 816 -6.26 -38.32 0.18
N ILE A 817 -5.99 -38.19 -1.12
CA ILE A 817 -7.00 -37.78 -2.12
C ILE A 817 -8.15 -38.77 -2.19
N ALA A 818 -7.87 -40.09 -2.20
CA ALA A 818 -8.92 -41.11 -2.22
C ALA A 818 -9.85 -40.99 -1.00
N LYS A 819 -9.27 -40.92 0.20
CA LYS A 819 -10.02 -40.75 1.45
C LYS A 819 -10.82 -39.44 1.47
N ALA A 820 -10.25 -38.35 0.96
CA ALA A 820 -10.92 -37.05 0.89
C ALA A 820 -12.15 -37.11 -0.03
N LEU A 821 -12.01 -37.70 -1.24
CA LEU A 821 -13.13 -37.89 -2.17
C LEU A 821 -14.22 -38.81 -1.59
N GLU A 822 -13.83 -39.90 -0.92
CA GLU A 822 -14.77 -40.81 -0.25
C GLU A 822 -15.56 -40.14 0.88
N ARG A 823 -14.95 -39.17 1.56
CA ARG A 823 -15.56 -38.37 2.64
C ARG A 823 -16.36 -37.16 2.12
N GLY A 824 -16.42 -36.96 0.81
CA GLY A 824 -17.11 -35.83 0.20
C GLY A 824 -16.40 -34.48 0.38
N SER A 825 -15.11 -34.48 0.76
CA SER A 825 -14.28 -33.27 0.78
C SER A 825 -14.25 -32.62 -0.61
N LEU A 826 -14.11 -31.29 -0.64
CA LEU A 826 -13.99 -30.56 -1.90
C LEU A 826 -12.51 -30.43 -2.29
N LEU A 827 -12.15 -30.80 -3.51
CA LEU A 827 -10.77 -30.77 -3.97
C LEU A 827 -10.60 -29.83 -5.17
N GLY A 828 -9.52 -29.05 -5.14
CA GLY A 828 -9.09 -28.15 -6.21
C GLY A 828 -7.60 -28.26 -6.48
N CYS A 829 -7.14 -27.88 -7.66
CA CYS A 829 -5.73 -27.83 -8.00
C CYS A 829 -5.41 -26.66 -8.93
N SER A 830 -4.15 -26.23 -8.94
CA SER A 830 -3.72 -25.08 -9.74
C SER A 830 -2.26 -25.18 -10.19
N ILE A 831 -1.93 -24.39 -11.21
CA ILE A 831 -0.59 -24.30 -11.80
C ILE A 831 -0.04 -22.90 -11.55
N ASP A 832 1.10 -22.80 -10.86
CA ASP A 832 1.72 -21.51 -10.55
C ASP A 832 2.28 -20.82 -11.81
N ILE A 833 2.24 -19.48 -11.81
CA ILE A 833 2.84 -18.64 -12.85
C ILE A 833 4.25 -18.18 -12.45
N THR A 834 5.13 -18.02 -13.44
CA THR A 834 6.52 -17.53 -13.26
C THR A 834 6.66 -16.03 -13.50
N SER A 835 5.67 -15.41 -14.13
CA SER A 835 5.60 -14.00 -14.49
C SER A 835 4.13 -13.58 -14.58
N ALA A 836 3.82 -12.31 -14.31
CA ALA A 836 2.46 -11.79 -14.45
C ALA A 836 1.91 -11.86 -15.89
N PHE A 837 2.80 -11.98 -16.89
CA PHE A 837 2.42 -12.20 -18.29
C PHE A 837 1.95 -13.64 -18.59
N ASP A 838 2.15 -14.60 -17.67
CA ASP A 838 1.75 -16.00 -17.85
C ASP A 838 0.35 -16.31 -17.27
N MET A 839 -0.38 -15.31 -16.78
CA MET A 839 -1.72 -15.48 -16.22
C MET A 839 -2.72 -15.91 -17.31
N GLU A 840 -3.46 -16.99 -17.05
CA GLU A 840 -4.36 -17.68 -18.00
C GLU A 840 -3.67 -18.13 -19.31
N ALA A 841 -2.34 -18.26 -19.31
CA ALA A 841 -1.60 -18.73 -20.48
C ALA A 841 -1.83 -20.23 -20.71
N VAL A 842 -2.31 -20.58 -21.91
CA VAL A 842 -2.52 -21.96 -22.33
C VAL A 842 -1.19 -22.59 -22.74
N THR A 843 -0.81 -23.68 -22.08
CA THR A 843 0.38 -24.46 -22.40
C THR A 843 0.23 -25.24 -23.71
N PHE A 844 1.34 -25.74 -24.26
CA PHE A 844 1.30 -26.59 -25.46
C PHE A 844 0.48 -27.89 -25.29
N LYS A 845 0.22 -28.32 -24.05
CA LYS A 845 -0.65 -29.46 -23.71
C LYS A 845 -2.07 -29.04 -23.33
N LYS A 846 -2.46 -27.80 -23.63
CA LYS A 846 -3.77 -27.18 -23.34
C LYS A 846 -4.16 -27.06 -21.85
N LEU A 847 -3.21 -27.17 -20.92
CA LEU A 847 -3.43 -26.75 -19.53
C LEU A 847 -3.26 -25.23 -19.40
N VAL A 848 -4.05 -24.59 -18.57
CA VAL A 848 -4.07 -23.14 -18.33
C VAL A 848 -3.29 -22.82 -17.06
N LYS A 849 -2.33 -21.90 -17.14
CA LYS A 849 -1.54 -21.46 -15.97
C LYS A 849 -2.25 -20.34 -15.20
N GLY A 850 -2.01 -20.25 -13.89
CA GLY A 850 -2.64 -19.23 -13.03
C GLY A 850 -4.16 -19.37 -12.93
N HIS A 851 -4.66 -20.60 -13.13
CA HIS A 851 -6.07 -20.94 -13.23
C HIS A 851 -6.42 -22.08 -12.25
N ALA A 852 -7.64 -22.06 -11.72
CA ALA A 852 -8.12 -23.07 -10.78
C ALA A 852 -8.85 -24.20 -11.53
N TYR A 853 -8.60 -25.44 -11.10
CA TYR A 853 -9.23 -26.65 -11.61
C TYR A 853 -9.88 -27.42 -10.44
N SER A 854 -10.93 -28.18 -10.73
CA SER A 854 -11.55 -29.08 -9.75
C SER A 854 -10.98 -30.49 -9.90
N VAL A 855 -10.71 -31.19 -8.79
CA VAL A 855 -10.39 -32.62 -8.83
C VAL A 855 -11.67 -33.39 -8.56
N THR A 856 -12.16 -34.11 -9.57
CA THR A 856 -13.50 -34.75 -9.55
C THR A 856 -13.44 -36.26 -9.44
N GLY A 857 -12.26 -36.87 -9.37
CA GLY A 857 -12.13 -38.31 -9.23
C GLY A 857 -10.71 -38.84 -9.15
N LEU A 858 -10.56 -40.04 -8.58
CA LEU A 858 -9.31 -40.81 -8.56
C LEU A 858 -9.65 -42.29 -8.78
N ARG A 859 -8.97 -42.94 -9.72
CA ARG A 859 -9.18 -44.36 -10.07
C ARG A 859 -7.86 -45.07 -10.31
N GLU A 860 -7.80 -46.34 -9.96
CA GLU A 860 -6.68 -47.24 -10.31
C GLU A 860 -7.16 -48.21 -11.38
N VAL A 861 -6.49 -48.23 -12.52
CA VAL A 861 -6.83 -49.09 -13.67
C VAL A 861 -5.69 -50.06 -13.96
N ASN A 862 -6.02 -51.23 -14.50
CA ASN A 862 -5.02 -52.17 -14.97
C ASN A 862 -4.71 -51.89 -16.45
N PHE A 863 -3.61 -51.18 -16.70
CA PHE A 863 -3.13 -50.91 -18.03
C PHE A 863 -2.02 -51.90 -18.40
N ARG A 864 -2.32 -52.81 -19.34
CA ARG A 864 -1.38 -53.81 -19.88
C ARG A 864 -0.65 -54.66 -18.82
N GLY A 865 -1.33 -55.01 -17.72
CA GLY A 865 -0.77 -55.82 -16.63
C GLY A 865 -0.06 -55.02 -15.53
N SER A 866 -0.02 -53.69 -15.66
CA SER A 866 0.49 -52.77 -14.63
C SER A 866 -0.65 -51.94 -14.04
N LYS A 867 -0.59 -51.67 -12.73
CA LYS A 867 -1.52 -50.79 -12.04
C LYS A 867 -1.13 -49.34 -12.32
N GLU A 868 -1.99 -48.63 -13.04
CA GLU A 868 -1.83 -47.20 -13.34
C GLU A 868 -2.87 -46.41 -12.56
N ARG A 869 -2.47 -45.26 -11.99
CA ARG A 869 -3.36 -44.39 -11.23
C ARG A 869 -3.71 -43.16 -12.04
N LEU A 870 -5.01 -42.95 -12.22
CA LEU A 870 -5.57 -41.86 -12.98
C LEU A 870 -6.31 -40.91 -12.04
N ILE A 871 -6.13 -39.62 -12.29
CA ILE A 871 -6.85 -38.53 -11.60
C ILE A 871 -7.70 -37.80 -12.63
N ARG A 872 -8.95 -37.49 -12.26
CA ARG A 872 -9.89 -36.74 -13.10
C ARG A 872 -9.93 -35.30 -12.65
N ILE A 873 -9.76 -34.39 -13.61
CA ILE A 873 -9.65 -32.96 -13.40
C ILE A 873 -10.64 -32.26 -14.31
N ARG A 874 -11.28 -31.20 -13.82
CA ARG A 874 -12.21 -30.38 -14.59
C ARG A 874 -11.74 -28.93 -14.68
N ASN A 875 -11.73 -28.41 -15.91
CA ASN A 875 -11.56 -27.01 -16.23
C ASN A 875 -12.90 -26.26 -16.09
N PRO A 876 -13.02 -25.25 -15.22
CA PRO A 876 -14.28 -24.47 -15.06
C PRO A 876 -14.65 -23.63 -16.29
N TRP A 877 -13.80 -23.54 -17.32
CA TRP A 877 -14.21 -22.99 -18.62
C TRP A 877 -15.24 -23.87 -19.34
N GLY A 878 -15.36 -25.15 -18.97
CA GLY A 878 -16.22 -26.11 -19.67
C GLY A 878 -15.70 -26.49 -21.06
N GLN A 879 -14.45 -26.17 -21.36
CA GLN A 879 -13.75 -26.42 -22.63
C GLN A 879 -12.23 -26.34 -22.41
N VAL A 880 -11.45 -26.67 -23.44
CA VAL A 880 -9.98 -26.65 -23.43
C VAL A 880 -9.41 -27.70 -22.49
N GLU A 881 -9.26 -28.91 -23.03
CA GLU A 881 -8.85 -30.10 -22.30
C GLU A 881 -7.42 -30.57 -22.58
N TRP A 882 -6.89 -31.36 -21.65
CA TRP A 882 -5.59 -32.03 -21.74
C TRP A 882 -5.45 -32.85 -23.02
N THR A 883 -4.33 -32.68 -23.74
CA THR A 883 -4.06 -33.41 -25.00
C THR A 883 -3.00 -34.51 -24.87
N GLY A 884 -2.59 -34.85 -23.65
CA GLY A 884 -1.60 -35.89 -23.41
C GLY A 884 -2.21 -37.28 -23.23
N ALA A 885 -1.44 -38.20 -22.64
CA ALA A 885 -1.90 -39.54 -22.33
C ALA A 885 -3.15 -39.50 -21.41
N TRP A 886 -4.13 -40.35 -21.72
CA TRP A 886 -5.45 -40.45 -21.06
C TRP A 886 -6.41 -39.30 -21.32
N SER A 887 -6.10 -38.40 -22.25
CA SER A 887 -7.10 -37.52 -22.85
C SER A 887 -8.23 -38.31 -23.52
N ASP A 888 -9.37 -37.69 -23.78
CA ASP A 888 -10.56 -38.35 -24.34
C ASP A 888 -10.27 -39.09 -25.65
N ASN A 889 -9.39 -38.53 -26.47
CA ASN A 889 -8.98 -39.08 -27.76
C ASN A 889 -7.70 -39.95 -27.71
N SER A 890 -7.20 -40.26 -26.50
CA SER A 890 -5.95 -40.97 -26.28
C SER A 890 -6.04 -42.45 -26.66
N SER A 891 -5.00 -42.97 -27.30
CA SER A 891 -4.92 -44.38 -27.70
C SER A 891 -4.81 -45.36 -26.51
N GLU A 892 -4.41 -44.85 -25.35
CA GLU A 892 -4.15 -45.53 -24.09
C GLU A 892 -5.42 -46.19 -23.52
N TRP A 893 -6.59 -45.60 -23.79
CA TRP A 893 -7.89 -46.19 -23.46
C TRP A 893 -8.13 -47.56 -24.11
N ASN A 894 -7.45 -47.87 -25.22
CA ASN A 894 -7.55 -49.20 -25.85
C ASN A 894 -6.78 -50.29 -25.08
N GLY A 895 -6.00 -49.93 -24.06
CA GLY A 895 -5.19 -50.86 -23.26
C GLY A 895 -5.80 -51.25 -21.92
N ILE A 896 -7.03 -50.82 -21.62
CA ILE A 896 -7.79 -51.18 -20.41
C ILE A 896 -9.03 -52.02 -20.78
N ASP A 897 -9.73 -52.55 -19.77
CA ASP A 897 -10.97 -53.31 -19.97
C ASP A 897 -12.07 -52.45 -20.62
N ALA A 898 -12.86 -53.05 -21.51
CA ALA A 898 -13.87 -52.34 -22.29
C ALA A 898 -14.99 -51.75 -21.42
N ALA A 899 -15.40 -52.44 -20.35
CA ALA A 899 -16.43 -51.94 -19.45
C ALA A 899 -15.91 -50.76 -18.61
N GLN A 900 -14.66 -50.84 -18.12
CA GLN A 900 -14.02 -49.73 -17.42
C GLN A 900 -13.82 -48.52 -18.33
N ARG A 901 -13.51 -48.75 -19.62
CA ARG A 901 -13.39 -47.67 -20.61
C ARG A 901 -14.71 -46.96 -20.84
N GLU A 902 -15.80 -47.69 -21.01
CA GLU A 902 -17.13 -47.12 -21.26
C GLU A 902 -17.67 -46.35 -20.05
N GLU A 903 -17.31 -46.76 -18.83
CA GLU A 903 -17.63 -46.03 -17.60
C GLU A 903 -16.81 -44.74 -17.42
N MET A 904 -15.51 -44.78 -17.76
CA MET A 904 -14.57 -43.70 -17.42
C MET A 904 -14.33 -42.68 -18.53
N ASN A 905 -14.38 -43.10 -19.80
CA ASN A 905 -14.04 -42.25 -20.94
C ASN A 905 -15.30 -41.67 -21.57
N ASN A 906 -15.60 -40.41 -21.26
CA ASN A 906 -16.62 -39.64 -21.96
C ASN A 906 -15.95 -38.91 -23.13
N HIS A 907 -16.44 -39.05 -24.36
CA HIS A 907 -15.87 -38.36 -25.53
C HIS A 907 -16.59 -37.02 -25.76
N MET A 908 -16.44 -36.06 -24.84
CA MET A 908 -17.15 -34.79 -24.88
C MET A 908 -16.20 -33.65 -24.48
N GLU A 909 -16.21 -32.54 -25.24
CA GLU A 909 -15.46 -31.35 -24.82
C GLU A 909 -16.29 -30.59 -23.76
N ASP A 910 -16.19 -31.04 -22.51
CA ASP A 910 -16.90 -30.53 -21.34
C ASP A 910 -15.97 -29.92 -20.27
N GLY A 911 -14.67 -29.89 -20.59
CA GLY A 911 -13.58 -29.41 -19.74
C GLY A 911 -13.07 -30.46 -18.74
N GLU A 912 -13.67 -31.64 -18.65
CA GLU A 912 -13.28 -32.73 -17.76
C GLU A 912 -12.39 -33.75 -18.49
N PHE A 913 -11.25 -34.12 -17.89
CA PHE A 913 -10.32 -35.06 -18.50
C PHE A 913 -9.63 -35.93 -17.45
N TRP A 914 -9.14 -37.08 -17.90
CA TRP A 914 -8.25 -37.94 -17.12
C TRP A 914 -6.78 -37.69 -17.44
N MET A 915 -5.92 -37.82 -16.44
CA MET A 915 -4.48 -37.87 -16.63
C MET A 915 -3.83 -38.83 -15.63
N SER A 916 -2.59 -39.27 -15.91
CA SER A 916 -1.86 -40.08 -14.94
C SER A 916 -1.47 -39.26 -13.71
N PHE A 917 -1.50 -39.90 -12.54
CA PHE A 917 -1.15 -39.25 -11.26
C PHE A 917 0.30 -38.73 -11.25
N GLN A 918 1.20 -39.40 -11.97
CA GLN A 918 2.58 -38.94 -12.12
C GLN A 918 2.67 -37.64 -12.94
N GLU A 919 1.88 -37.53 -14.00
CA GLU A 919 1.86 -36.33 -14.83
C GLU A 919 1.15 -35.19 -14.08
N PHE A 920 0.12 -35.48 -13.30
CA PHE A 920 -0.50 -34.51 -12.38
C PHE A 920 0.54 -33.86 -11.45
N LYS A 921 1.36 -34.66 -10.76
CA LYS A 921 2.44 -34.14 -9.89
C LYS A 921 3.50 -33.31 -10.63
N ARG A 922 3.66 -33.52 -11.94
CA ARG A 922 4.65 -32.80 -12.76
C ARG A 922 4.11 -31.49 -13.32
N GLN A 923 2.84 -31.49 -13.74
CA GLN A 923 2.21 -30.35 -14.42
C GLN A 923 1.59 -29.35 -13.42
N PHE A 924 1.00 -29.84 -12.34
CA PHE A 924 0.36 -29.01 -11.32
C PHE A 924 1.33 -28.64 -10.20
N SER A 925 1.13 -27.46 -9.62
CA SER A 925 1.95 -26.96 -8.52
C SER A 925 1.33 -27.26 -7.16
N ARG A 926 0.01 -27.09 -7.05
CA ARG A 926 -0.71 -27.05 -5.77
C ARG A 926 -1.98 -27.90 -5.83
N LEU A 927 -2.29 -28.56 -4.71
CA LEU A 927 -3.55 -29.26 -4.45
C LEU A 927 -4.16 -28.70 -3.18
N GLU A 928 -5.44 -28.38 -3.24
CA GLU A 928 -6.24 -27.79 -2.17
C GLU A 928 -7.35 -28.80 -1.81
N ILE A 929 -7.50 -29.13 -0.52
CA ILE A 929 -8.51 -30.06 -0.02
C ILE A 929 -9.28 -29.39 1.12
N CYS A 930 -10.57 -29.16 0.95
CA CYS A 930 -11.43 -28.67 2.01
C CYS A 930 -12.11 -29.84 2.72
N ASN A 931 -11.72 -30.05 3.97
CA ASN A 931 -12.31 -31.05 4.85
C ASN A 931 -13.54 -30.49 5.56
N LEU A 932 -14.53 -31.36 5.71
CA LEU A 932 -15.83 -31.02 6.25
C LEU A 932 -15.84 -31.17 7.79
N THR A 933 -16.57 -30.28 8.46
CA THR A 933 -16.83 -30.31 9.91
C THR A 933 -18.03 -31.21 10.24
N PRO A 934 -18.25 -31.59 11.52
CA PRO A 934 -19.42 -32.38 11.93
C PRO A 934 -20.74 -31.77 11.46
N ASP A 935 -20.82 -30.44 11.43
CA ASP A 935 -22.01 -29.71 10.98
C ASP A 935 -22.37 -30.03 9.52
N ALA A 936 -21.40 -30.42 8.68
CA ALA A 936 -21.51 -30.57 7.22
C ALA A 936 -22.15 -31.91 6.75
N LEU A 937 -22.07 -32.98 7.55
CA LEU A 937 -22.57 -34.31 7.18
C LEU A 937 -23.28 -34.96 8.38
N SER A 938 -24.61 -35.02 8.32
CA SER A 938 -25.47 -35.57 9.38
C SER A 938 -25.50 -37.11 9.45
N ASP A 939 -24.52 -37.82 8.88
CA ASP A 939 -24.50 -39.30 8.83
C ASP A 939 -23.39 -39.88 9.69
N ASP A 940 -23.72 -40.96 10.42
CA ASP A 940 -22.98 -41.72 11.44
C ASP A 940 -21.62 -42.35 11.01
N THR A 941 -20.79 -41.67 10.20
CA THR A 941 -19.46 -42.15 9.84
C THR A 941 -18.39 -41.66 10.83
N GLN A 942 -17.77 -42.61 11.52
CA GLN A 942 -16.93 -42.53 12.73
C GLN A 942 -15.67 -41.62 12.77
N HIS A 943 -15.48 -40.62 11.91
CA HIS A 943 -14.27 -39.77 11.95
C HIS A 943 -14.56 -38.30 11.64
N PHE A 944 -15.06 -37.56 12.63
CA PHE A 944 -15.24 -36.11 12.54
C PHE A 944 -14.13 -35.37 13.28
N TRP A 945 -13.73 -34.21 12.76
CA TRP A 945 -12.86 -33.28 13.47
C TRP A 945 -13.66 -32.51 14.53
N ASN A 946 -13.26 -32.58 15.79
CA ASN A 946 -13.78 -31.65 16.80
C ASN A 946 -13.32 -30.25 16.45
N THR A 947 -14.24 -29.28 16.41
CA THR A 947 -13.96 -27.91 15.95
C THR A 947 -14.20 -26.93 17.09
N ILE A 948 -13.24 -26.05 17.32
CA ILE A 948 -13.35 -24.93 18.26
C ILE A 948 -13.01 -23.65 17.51
N GLN A 949 -13.80 -22.59 17.72
CA GLN A 949 -13.69 -21.32 17.02
C GLN A 949 -13.56 -20.15 18.00
N PHE A 950 -12.62 -19.26 17.73
CA PHE A 950 -12.42 -18.01 18.45
C PHE A 950 -12.47 -16.82 17.51
N ASN A 951 -13.17 -15.76 17.93
CA ASN A 951 -13.15 -14.48 17.26
C ASN A 951 -12.10 -13.59 17.92
N GLY A 952 -11.16 -13.07 17.15
CA GLY A 952 -10.11 -12.20 17.66
C GLY A 952 -9.94 -10.96 16.81
N THR A 953 -9.21 -9.98 17.36
CA THR A 953 -8.97 -8.71 16.70
C THR A 953 -7.55 -8.23 16.94
N TRP A 954 -6.91 -7.70 15.91
CA TRP A 954 -5.68 -6.92 16.02
C TRP A 954 -6.03 -5.44 15.90
N ARG A 955 -5.63 -4.67 16.90
CA ARG A 955 -5.83 -3.21 16.98
C ARG A 955 -4.50 -2.52 17.27
N LYS A 956 -4.26 -1.39 16.60
CA LYS A 956 -3.02 -0.63 16.77
C LYS A 956 -2.88 -0.17 18.22
N GLY A 957 -1.65 -0.19 18.74
CA GLY A 957 -1.32 0.22 20.11
C GLY A 957 -1.77 -0.73 21.22
N SER A 958 -2.49 -1.82 20.92
CA SER A 958 -3.00 -2.74 21.96
C SER A 958 -2.71 -4.20 21.66
N THR A 959 -3.25 -4.75 20.57
CA THR A 959 -3.25 -6.20 20.28
C THR A 959 -2.57 -6.53 18.95
N ALA A 960 -2.25 -5.54 18.11
CA ALA A 960 -1.53 -5.71 16.86
C ALA A 960 -0.01 -5.81 17.09
N GLY A 961 0.42 -6.91 17.71
CA GLY A 961 1.80 -7.11 18.19
C GLY A 961 2.83 -7.48 17.12
N GLY A 962 2.38 -7.86 15.92
CA GLY A 962 3.26 -8.36 14.85
C GLY A 962 3.85 -9.73 15.17
N CYS A 963 4.64 -10.32 14.27
CA CYS A 963 5.17 -11.68 14.45
C CYS A 963 6.36 -11.75 15.43
N ARG A 964 6.88 -12.95 15.70
CA ARG A 964 7.97 -13.21 16.66
C ARG A 964 9.27 -12.43 16.37
N ASN A 965 9.46 -11.92 15.15
CA ASN A 965 10.56 -11.02 14.78
C ASN A 965 10.50 -9.67 15.51
N HIS A 966 9.34 -9.34 16.10
CA HIS A 966 9.08 -8.12 16.88
C HIS A 966 8.90 -8.45 18.37
N PRO A 967 9.94 -8.91 19.10
CA PRO A 967 9.81 -9.42 20.46
C PRO A 967 9.29 -8.40 21.48
N ASN A 968 9.39 -7.10 21.19
CA ASN A 968 8.89 -6.04 22.07
C ASN A 968 7.37 -5.98 22.12
N THR A 969 6.70 -6.40 21.05
CA THR A 969 5.24 -6.33 20.88
C THR A 969 4.61 -7.68 20.57
N PHE A 970 5.35 -8.74 20.25
CA PHE A 970 4.77 -10.04 19.92
C PHE A 970 3.84 -10.59 21.03
N TRP A 971 4.20 -10.36 22.30
CA TRP A 971 3.48 -10.88 23.46
C TRP A 971 2.11 -10.23 23.70
N ILE A 972 1.81 -9.08 23.09
CA ILE A 972 0.50 -8.41 23.21
C ILE A 972 -0.55 -8.93 22.22
N ASN A 973 -0.17 -9.78 21.27
CA ASN A 973 -1.15 -10.46 20.43
C ASN A 973 -2.09 -11.33 21.30
N PRO A 974 -3.34 -11.57 20.87
CA PRO A 974 -4.24 -12.51 21.55
C PRO A 974 -3.59 -13.91 21.70
N GLN A 975 -3.91 -14.61 22.78
CA GLN A 975 -3.29 -15.89 23.14
C GLN A 975 -4.40 -16.94 23.39
N TYR A 976 -4.26 -18.12 22.80
CA TYR A 976 -5.25 -19.20 22.93
C TYR A 976 -4.59 -20.48 23.40
N LYS A 977 -5.06 -21.08 24.49
CA LYS A 977 -4.52 -22.34 25.02
C LYS A 977 -5.29 -23.53 24.48
N ILE A 978 -4.56 -24.53 24.00
CA ILE A 978 -5.07 -25.83 23.56
C ILE A 978 -4.49 -26.93 24.45
N THR A 979 -5.35 -27.81 24.94
CA THR A 979 -5.00 -28.99 25.72
C THR A 979 -5.27 -30.24 24.90
N LEU A 980 -4.20 -30.97 24.57
CA LEU A 980 -4.25 -32.23 23.83
C LEU A 980 -4.24 -33.39 24.84
N LEU A 981 -5.34 -34.15 24.91
CA LEU A 981 -5.58 -35.14 25.97
C LEU A 981 -5.25 -36.58 25.57
N GLU A 982 -5.60 -36.99 24.35
CA GLU A 982 -5.53 -38.38 23.89
C GLU A 982 -4.72 -38.51 22.59
N GLU A 983 -3.94 -39.59 22.49
CA GLU A 983 -3.15 -39.97 21.31
C GLU A 983 -4.05 -40.44 20.15
N ASP A 984 -3.55 -40.32 18.92
CA ASP A 984 -4.30 -40.78 17.73
C ASP A 984 -4.33 -42.32 17.65
N ASP A 985 -5.44 -42.90 17.19
CA ASP A 985 -5.62 -44.36 17.01
C ASP A 985 -5.03 -44.84 15.66
N ASP A 986 -3.76 -44.57 15.34
CA ASP A 986 -3.11 -45.08 14.11
C ASP A 986 -2.10 -46.21 14.40
N PRO A 987 -2.44 -47.48 14.10
CA PRO A 987 -1.56 -48.63 14.35
C PRO A 987 -0.33 -48.69 13.43
N GLU A 988 -0.20 -47.83 12.41
CA GLU A 988 1.00 -47.73 11.55
C GLU A 988 1.97 -46.61 11.97
N ASP A 989 1.61 -45.72 12.90
CA ASP A 989 2.48 -44.63 13.36
C ASP A 989 3.26 -45.02 14.63
N SER A 990 4.58 -44.84 14.62
CA SER A 990 5.46 -45.19 15.74
C SER A 990 5.62 -44.07 16.77
N GLU A 991 5.08 -42.88 16.48
CA GLU A 991 5.16 -41.70 17.32
C GLU A 991 3.88 -41.50 18.13
N VAL A 992 4.02 -41.41 19.45
CA VAL A 992 2.97 -41.02 20.40
C VAL A 992 2.68 -39.53 20.22
N ALA A 993 1.67 -39.20 19.42
CA ALA A 993 1.31 -37.82 19.10
C ALA A 993 -0.21 -37.64 18.92
N CYS A 994 -0.66 -36.41 19.14
CA CYS A 994 -2.02 -35.95 18.87
C CYS A 994 -2.02 -35.13 17.58
N THR A 995 -2.86 -35.48 16.62
CA THR A 995 -3.01 -34.74 15.36
C THR A 995 -4.09 -33.68 15.48
N PHE A 996 -3.75 -32.45 15.10
CA PHE A 996 -4.68 -31.34 15.04
C PHE A 996 -4.34 -30.37 13.91
N MET A 997 -5.27 -29.49 13.57
CA MET A 997 -5.06 -28.40 12.63
C MET A 997 -5.41 -27.07 13.25
N VAL A 998 -4.61 -26.06 12.94
CA VAL A 998 -4.88 -24.67 13.31
C VAL A 998 -5.10 -23.89 12.02
N ALA A 999 -6.19 -23.12 11.96
CA ALA A 999 -6.59 -22.31 10.83
C ALA A 999 -6.88 -20.88 11.28
N LEU A 1000 -6.15 -19.91 10.72
CA LEU A 1000 -6.27 -18.49 11.04
C LEU A 1000 -6.80 -17.73 9.82
N MET A 1001 -8.02 -17.20 9.92
CA MET A 1001 -8.71 -16.49 8.84
C MET A 1001 -8.88 -15.00 9.15
N GLN A 1002 -8.54 -14.10 8.23
CA GLN A 1002 -8.81 -12.65 8.35
C GLN A 1002 -10.16 -12.26 7.71
N LYS A 1003 -10.91 -11.37 8.37
CA LYS A 1003 -12.30 -11.02 7.98
C LYS A 1003 -12.41 -9.88 6.96
N ASP A 1004 -13.46 -9.95 6.13
CA ASP A 1004 -14.03 -8.87 5.30
C ASP A 1004 -13.10 -8.15 4.29
N ARG A 1005 -11.88 -8.62 4.07
CA ARG A 1005 -10.87 -7.93 3.26
C ARG A 1005 -11.29 -7.69 1.80
N ARG A 1006 -12.08 -8.58 1.19
CA ARG A 1006 -12.58 -8.42 -0.20
C ARG A 1006 -13.46 -7.16 -0.37
N ARG A 1007 -14.22 -6.78 0.65
CA ARG A 1007 -15.07 -5.56 0.63
C ARG A 1007 -14.25 -4.28 0.59
N PHE A 1008 -13.03 -4.32 1.14
CA PHE A 1008 -12.10 -3.19 1.14
C PHE A 1008 -11.26 -3.09 -0.15
N ARG A 1009 -11.42 -3.99 -1.13
CA ARG A 1009 -10.76 -3.87 -2.44
C ARG A 1009 -11.17 -2.61 -3.19
N LYS A 1010 -12.41 -2.14 -3.02
CA LYS A 1010 -12.88 -0.82 -3.51
C LYS A 1010 -12.06 0.35 -2.91
N GLN A 1011 -11.41 0.13 -1.77
CA GLN A 1011 -10.56 1.07 -1.02
C GLN A 1011 -9.05 0.85 -1.24
N GLY A 1012 -8.67 -0.06 -2.14
CA GLY A 1012 -7.27 -0.37 -2.46
C GLY A 1012 -6.54 -1.16 -1.37
N GLN A 1013 -7.26 -1.66 -0.36
CA GLN A 1013 -6.69 -2.54 0.66
C GLN A 1013 -6.81 -4.01 0.24
N ASP A 1014 -5.77 -4.80 0.51
CA ASP A 1014 -5.73 -6.24 0.24
C ASP A 1014 -5.53 -7.06 1.53
N MET A 1015 -5.47 -8.39 1.40
CA MET A 1015 -5.16 -9.34 2.48
C MET A 1015 -3.84 -8.97 3.18
N HIS A 1016 -3.84 -9.00 4.51
CA HIS A 1016 -2.62 -8.89 5.30
C HIS A 1016 -1.83 -10.19 5.29
N THR A 1017 -0.51 -10.10 5.43
CA THR A 1017 0.34 -11.27 5.68
C THR A 1017 0.14 -11.75 7.11
N ILE A 1018 -0.49 -12.92 7.30
CA ILE A 1018 -0.86 -13.48 8.60
C ILE A 1018 -0.18 -14.83 8.84
N GLY A 1019 -0.10 -15.25 10.10
CA GLY A 1019 0.45 -16.53 10.54
C GLY A 1019 0.34 -16.71 12.06
N PHE A 1020 0.74 -17.87 12.56
CA PHE A 1020 0.65 -18.19 13.98
C PHE A 1020 1.85 -19.02 14.47
N ALA A 1021 2.11 -18.96 15.78
CA ALA A 1021 3.16 -19.75 16.44
C ALA A 1021 2.59 -20.47 17.66
N LEU A 1022 3.12 -21.67 17.93
CA LEU A 1022 2.75 -22.51 19.07
C LEU A 1022 3.91 -22.63 20.05
N TYR A 1023 3.58 -22.58 21.34
CA TYR A 1023 4.51 -22.73 22.46
C TYR A 1023 3.99 -23.78 23.42
N GLU A 1024 4.87 -24.58 24.01
CA GLU A 1024 4.51 -25.47 25.12
C GLU A 1024 4.33 -24.63 26.38
N VAL A 1025 3.24 -24.89 27.12
CA VAL A 1025 2.97 -24.20 28.38
C VAL A 1025 3.82 -24.84 29.48
N PRO A 1026 4.60 -24.08 30.27
CA PRO A 1026 5.37 -24.63 31.39
C PRO A 1026 4.48 -25.26 32.46
N GLU A 1027 4.97 -26.29 33.15
CA GLU A 1027 4.24 -26.99 34.23
C GLU A 1027 3.71 -26.06 35.32
N GLU A 1028 4.39 -24.94 35.58
CA GLU A 1028 3.96 -23.90 36.54
C GLU A 1028 2.66 -23.20 36.17
N PHE A 1029 2.24 -23.25 34.91
CA PHE A 1029 1.00 -22.65 34.40
C PHE A 1029 -0.05 -23.69 33.95
N HIS A 1030 0.24 -25.00 34.08
CA HIS A 1030 -0.73 -26.05 33.78
C HIS A 1030 -1.98 -25.91 34.65
N GLY A 1031 -3.16 -26.13 34.07
CA GLY A 1031 -4.45 -25.95 34.76
C GLY A 1031 -4.86 -24.49 35.04
N SER A 1032 -4.02 -23.50 34.74
CA SER A 1032 -4.39 -22.08 34.88
C SER A 1032 -5.29 -21.63 33.72
N GLN A 1033 -6.48 -21.10 34.00
CA GLN A 1033 -7.46 -20.68 32.99
C GLN A 1033 -7.36 -19.20 32.59
N SER A 1034 -6.65 -18.36 33.36
CA SER A 1034 -6.77 -16.90 33.30
C SER A 1034 -5.42 -16.16 33.43
N VAL A 1035 -4.48 -16.39 32.50
CA VAL A 1035 -3.14 -15.77 32.53
C VAL A 1035 -2.70 -15.36 31.13
N HIS A 1036 -2.46 -14.06 30.88
CA HIS A 1036 -1.81 -13.60 29.65
C HIS A 1036 -0.28 -13.69 29.77
N LEU A 1037 0.40 -14.54 28.98
CA LEU A 1037 1.85 -14.71 29.08
C LEU A 1037 2.59 -13.47 28.58
N LYS A 1038 3.57 -13.01 29.36
CA LYS A 1038 4.27 -11.73 29.13
C LYS A 1038 5.54 -11.91 28.28
N LYS A 1039 6.18 -10.78 27.93
CA LYS A 1039 7.39 -10.70 27.08
C LYS A 1039 8.48 -11.71 27.44
N ASP A 1040 8.78 -11.85 28.74
CA ASP A 1040 9.86 -12.71 29.24
C ASP A 1040 9.67 -14.18 28.90
N PHE A 1041 8.41 -14.67 28.86
CA PHE A 1041 8.10 -16.03 28.47
C PHE A 1041 8.59 -16.32 27.04
N PHE A 1042 8.20 -15.48 26.07
CA PHE A 1042 8.55 -15.65 24.66
C PHE A 1042 10.03 -15.41 24.34
N LEU A 1043 10.76 -14.71 25.21
CA LEU A 1043 12.21 -14.55 25.09
C LEU A 1043 12.97 -15.79 25.58
N ARG A 1044 12.42 -16.51 26.57
CA ARG A 1044 13.06 -17.70 27.18
C ARG A 1044 12.65 -19.02 26.52
N HIS A 1045 11.49 -19.06 25.85
CA HIS A 1045 10.96 -20.28 25.23
C HIS A 1045 10.93 -20.17 23.68
N SER A 1046 11.33 -21.24 23.02
CA SER A 1046 11.21 -21.39 21.56
C SER A 1046 9.85 -21.97 21.17
N SER A 1047 9.33 -21.60 20.01
CA SER A 1047 8.09 -22.18 19.49
C SER A 1047 8.28 -23.67 19.18
N CYS A 1048 7.37 -24.53 19.63
CA CYS A 1048 7.36 -25.96 19.34
C CYS A 1048 6.80 -26.26 17.94
N ALA A 1049 5.85 -25.43 17.47
CA ALA A 1049 5.30 -25.48 16.12
C ALA A 1049 4.93 -24.07 15.63
N ARG A 1050 4.66 -23.92 14.33
CA ARG A 1050 4.25 -22.65 13.71
C ARG A 1050 3.64 -22.90 12.34
N SER A 1051 2.91 -21.92 11.82
CA SER A 1051 2.50 -21.91 10.41
C SER A 1051 3.75 -21.97 9.50
N ALA A 1052 3.68 -22.74 8.42
CA ALA A 1052 4.83 -22.99 7.54
C ALA A 1052 5.44 -21.70 6.97
N THR A 1053 4.60 -20.74 6.57
CA THR A 1053 5.00 -19.39 6.16
C THR A 1053 3.95 -18.37 6.58
N PHE A 1054 4.37 -17.11 6.74
CA PHE A 1054 3.45 -15.99 6.83
C PHE A 1054 3.10 -15.57 5.40
N ILE A 1055 1.82 -15.63 5.04
CA ILE A 1055 1.36 -15.42 3.66
C ILE A 1055 0.13 -14.51 3.62
N ASN A 1056 -0.04 -13.77 2.54
CA ASN A 1056 -1.15 -12.84 2.28
C ASN A 1056 -2.37 -13.56 1.69
N LEU A 1057 -2.80 -14.66 2.32
CA LEU A 1057 -4.04 -15.36 1.99
C LEU A 1057 -5.15 -15.00 2.99
N ARG A 1058 -6.40 -15.25 2.61
CA ARG A 1058 -7.55 -15.07 3.51
C ARG A 1058 -7.42 -15.96 4.76
N GLU A 1059 -7.01 -17.21 4.59
CA GLU A 1059 -6.76 -18.15 5.66
C GLU A 1059 -5.36 -18.76 5.54
N VAL A 1060 -4.72 -18.99 6.69
CA VAL A 1060 -3.51 -19.79 6.81
C VAL A 1060 -3.81 -20.96 7.73
N SER A 1061 -3.73 -22.18 7.21
CA SER A 1061 -3.94 -23.41 7.95
C SER A 1061 -2.69 -24.28 7.98
N THR A 1062 -2.50 -25.06 9.04
CA THR A 1062 -1.41 -26.03 9.13
C THR A 1062 -1.83 -27.22 9.98
N ARG A 1063 -1.58 -28.43 9.46
CA ARG A 1063 -1.71 -29.71 10.18
C ARG A 1063 -0.46 -29.96 11.01
N LEU A 1064 -0.64 -30.22 12.29
CA LEU A 1064 0.41 -30.37 13.30
C LEU A 1064 0.23 -31.68 14.06
N LYS A 1065 1.36 -32.25 14.50
CA LYS A 1065 1.44 -33.39 15.42
C LYS A 1065 2.29 -32.97 16.60
N LEU A 1066 1.73 -33.03 17.80
CA LEU A 1066 2.44 -32.72 19.05
C LEU A 1066 2.08 -33.77 20.11
N PRO A 1067 2.96 -34.07 21.08
CA PRO A 1067 2.62 -34.98 22.17
C PRO A 1067 1.47 -34.43 23.03
N PRO A 1068 0.74 -35.29 23.77
CA PRO A 1068 -0.25 -34.84 24.74
C PRO A 1068 0.32 -33.78 25.70
N GLY A 1069 -0.42 -32.70 25.94
CA GLY A 1069 0.06 -31.55 26.72
C GLY A 1069 -0.72 -30.26 26.50
N GLU A 1070 -0.33 -29.21 27.21
CA GLU A 1070 -0.89 -27.86 27.08
C GLU A 1070 0.00 -26.98 26.19
N TYR A 1071 -0.59 -26.34 25.18
CA TYR A 1071 0.10 -25.47 24.23
C TYR A 1071 -0.62 -24.13 24.08
N LEU A 1072 0.15 -23.09 23.74
CA LEU A 1072 -0.33 -21.74 23.47
C LEU A 1072 -0.19 -21.40 21.99
N ILE A 1073 -1.29 -21.03 21.35
CA ILE A 1073 -1.38 -20.51 19.99
C ILE A 1073 -1.40 -18.98 20.03
N VAL A 1074 -0.46 -18.34 19.31
CA VAL A 1074 -0.38 -16.88 19.17
C VAL A 1074 -0.58 -16.49 17.70
N PRO A 1075 -1.80 -16.11 17.29
CA PRO A 1075 -2.07 -15.58 15.95
C PRO A 1075 -1.60 -14.13 15.81
N SER A 1076 -0.95 -13.81 14.68
CA SER A 1076 -0.42 -12.46 14.44
C SER A 1076 -0.37 -12.11 12.95
N THR A 1077 -0.34 -10.81 12.65
CA THR A 1077 0.16 -10.30 11.38
C THR A 1077 1.69 -10.34 11.34
N PHE A 1078 2.29 -10.31 10.16
CA PHE A 1078 3.75 -10.28 10.03
C PHE A 1078 4.35 -9.00 10.66
N GLU A 1079 3.85 -7.85 10.21
CA GLU A 1079 4.21 -6.54 10.75
C GLU A 1079 3.31 -6.15 11.94
N PRO A 1080 3.83 -5.44 12.95
CA PRO A 1080 3.02 -4.87 14.03
C PRO A 1080 2.13 -3.74 13.51
N ALA A 1081 1.19 -3.29 14.35
CA ALA A 1081 0.27 -2.17 14.08
C ALA A 1081 -0.63 -2.34 12.84
N LYS A 1082 -0.79 -3.56 12.32
CA LYS A 1082 -1.78 -3.89 11.28
C LYS A 1082 -3.10 -4.26 11.95
N GLU A 1083 -4.18 -3.60 11.52
CA GLU A 1083 -5.50 -3.79 12.10
C GLU A 1083 -6.34 -4.72 11.24
N ALA A 1084 -6.87 -5.77 11.86
CA ALA A 1084 -7.78 -6.70 11.21
C ALA A 1084 -8.56 -7.49 12.25
N ASP A 1085 -9.75 -7.93 11.88
CA ASP A 1085 -10.48 -8.95 12.63
C ASP A 1085 -10.12 -10.32 12.08
N PHE A 1086 -10.10 -11.33 12.94
CA PHE A 1086 -9.77 -12.70 12.56
C PHE A 1086 -10.67 -13.73 13.23
N VAL A 1087 -10.69 -14.93 12.66
CA VAL A 1087 -11.21 -16.15 13.25
C VAL A 1087 -10.06 -17.12 13.39
N LEU A 1088 -9.85 -17.64 14.59
CA LEU A 1088 -8.96 -18.77 14.83
C LEU A 1088 -9.82 -20.03 15.01
N ARG A 1089 -9.54 -21.06 14.21
CA ARG A 1089 -10.23 -22.36 14.27
C ARG A 1089 -9.22 -23.45 14.58
N VAL A 1090 -9.57 -24.33 15.50
CA VAL A 1090 -8.75 -25.48 15.90
C VAL A 1090 -9.56 -26.74 15.66
N PHE A 1091 -8.98 -27.67 14.92
CA PHE A 1091 -9.59 -28.96 14.57
C PHE A 1091 -8.77 -30.07 15.21
N THR A 1092 -9.38 -30.89 16.06
CA THR A 1092 -8.70 -32.01 16.75
C THR A 1092 -9.35 -33.35 16.39
N GLU A 1093 -8.53 -34.39 16.22
CA GLU A 1093 -9.03 -35.74 15.89
C GLU A 1093 -9.70 -36.41 17.09
N LYS A 1094 -9.16 -36.16 18.30
CA LYS A 1094 -9.70 -36.59 19.59
C LYS A 1094 -10.23 -35.41 20.39
N GLN A 1095 -10.95 -35.69 21.47
CA GLN A 1095 -11.50 -34.64 22.31
C GLN A 1095 -10.37 -33.79 22.91
N SER A 1096 -10.49 -32.47 22.81
CA SER A 1096 -9.53 -31.50 23.32
C SER A 1096 -10.25 -30.38 24.04
N GLU A 1097 -9.64 -29.83 25.08
CA GLU A 1097 -10.09 -28.59 25.72
C GLU A 1097 -9.31 -27.42 25.11
N THR A 1098 -9.96 -26.33 24.73
CA THR A 1098 -9.28 -25.14 24.21
C THR A 1098 -9.97 -23.91 24.75
N LEU A 1099 -9.20 -22.98 25.31
CA LEU A 1099 -9.68 -21.80 26.02
C LEU A 1099 -8.90 -20.57 25.56
N GLU A 1100 -9.56 -19.41 25.50
CA GLU A 1100 -8.87 -18.14 25.31
C GLU A 1100 -8.07 -17.81 26.58
N MET A 1101 -6.79 -17.48 26.44
CA MET A 1101 -5.97 -17.02 27.56
C MET A 1101 -5.98 -15.51 27.59
N ASP A 1102 -6.75 -14.98 28.53
CA ASP A 1102 -6.80 -13.56 28.82
C ASP A 1102 -6.83 -13.34 30.33
N ASP A 1103 -6.56 -12.11 30.75
CA ASP A 1103 -6.58 -11.76 32.17
C ASP A 1103 -8.05 -11.63 32.64
N GLU A 1104 -8.38 -12.28 33.76
CA GLU A 1104 -9.69 -12.15 34.39
C GLU A 1104 -9.90 -10.72 34.91
N ILE A 1105 -11.08 -10.15 34.64
CA ILE A 1105 -11.43 -8.79 35.03
C ILE A 1105 -11.49 -8.70 36.55
N SER A 1106 -10.47 -8.12 37.17
CA SER A 1106 -10.37 -7.99 38.63
C SER A 1106 -9.67 -6.70 39.04
N PHE A 1107 -9.97 -6.23 40.25
CA PHE A 1107 -9.36 -5.04 40.83
C PHE A 1107 -8.99 -5.27 42.31
N ASN A 1108 -7.69 -5.36 42.58
CA ASN A 1108 -7.10 -5.54 43.91
C ASN A 1108 -5.97 -4.54 44.12
N LEU A 1109 -6.15 -3.56 45.01
CA LEU A 1109 -5.05 -2.75 45.51
C LEU A 1109 -4.42 -3.48 46.71
N GLU A 1110 -3.14 -3.81 46.65
CA GLU A 1110 -2.38 -4.20 47.84
C GLU A 1110 -2.11 -2.94 48.68
N ASP A 1111 -2.54 -2.94 49.94
CA ASP A 1111 -2.23 -1.88 50.91
C ASP A 1111 -0.73 -1.96 51.28
N GLU A 1112 0.17 -1.46 50.41
CA GLU A 1112 1.56 -1.27 50.80
C GLU A 1112 1.64 -0.08 51.79
N GLU A 1113 1.88 -0.38 53.07
CA GLU A 1113 2.22 0.60 54.10
C GLU A 1113 3.56 1.29 53.75
N ILE A 1114 3.50 2.45 53.10
CA ILE A 1114 4.66 3.32 52.89
C ILE A 1114 5.09 3.89 54.25
N SER A 1115 6.36 3.68 54.64
CA SER A 1115 6.90 4.21 55.89
C SER A 1115 6.92 5.74 55.90
N GLU A 1116 6.50 6.34 57.02
CA GLU A 1116 6.35 7.80 57.25
C GLU A 1116 7.63 8.65 57.07
N GLU A 1117 8.76 8.04 56.74
CA GLU A 1117 10.07 8.69 56.59
C GLU A 1117 10.30 9.31 55.20
N ASN A 1118 9.52 8.94 54.18
CA ASN A 1118 9.64 9.49 52.81
C ASN A 1118 8.71 10.68 52.51
N ILE A 1119 7.94 11.15 53.50
CA ILE A 1119 6.95 12.22 53.34
C ILE A 1119 7.54 13.55 53.81
N ASP A 1120 7.63 14.53 52.90
CA ASP A 1120 8.15 15.86 53.17
C ASP A 1120 7.35 16.60 54.28
N ASN A 1121 8.05 17.36 55.12
CA ASN A 1121 7.47 18.07 56.27
C ASN A 1121 6.47 19.17 55.86
N SER A 1122 6.51 19.62 54.61
CA SER A 1122 5.51 20.53 54.03
C SER A 1122 4.15 19.84 53.85
N PHE A 1123 4.15 18.56 53.48
CA PHE A 1123 2.95 17.73 53.32
C PHE A 1123 2.32 17.38 54.66
N LYS A 1124 3.11 17.05 55.69
CA LYS A 1124 2.61 16.77 57.06
C LYS A 1124 1.80 17.95 57.65
N LYS A 1125 2.11 19.18 57.26
CA LYS A 1125 1.37 20.39 57.66
C LYS A 1125 0.03 20.57 56.93
N MET A 1126 -0.10 20.02 55.72
CA MET A 1126 -1.34 20.04 54.94
C MET A 1126 -2.30 18.94 55.42
N PHE A 1127 -1.75 17.80 55.84
CA PHE A 1127 -2.50 16.67 56.40
C PHE A 1127 -3.19 16.95 57.74
N SER A 1128 -2.71 17.90 58.55
CA SER A 1128 -3.34 18.22 59.85
C SER A 1128 -4.63 19.05 59.74
N GLN A 1129 -5.01 19.48 58.53
CA GLN A 1129 -6.18 20.34 58.28
C GLN A 1129 -7.36 19.64 57.58
N LEU A 1130 -7.21 18.42 57.08
CA LEU A 1130 -8.26 17.73 56.31
C LEU A 1130 -8.59 16.38 56.97
N SER A 1131 -9.77 16.29 57.60
CA SER A 1131 -10.26 15.07 58.24
C SER A 1131 -10.88 14.09 57.23
N GLY A 1132 -10.58 12.81 57.41
CA GLY A 1132 -11.52 11.69 57.20
C GLY A 1132 -11.52 11.01 55.83
N GLU A 1133 -12.05 11.66 54.79
CA GLU A 1133 -12.38 11.01 53.51
C GLU A 1133 -11.48 11.42 52.33
N VAL A 1134 -10.77 12.56 52.44
CA VAL A 1134 -9.85 13.06 51.39
C VAL A 1134 -8.51 12.30 51.40
N PHE A 1135 -8.20 11.60 52.50
CA PHE A 1135 -6.94 10.90 52.69
C PHE A 1135 -6.75 9.75 51.67
N THR A 1136 -7.80 8.98 51.41
CA THR A 1136 -7.80 7.88 50.42
C THR A 1136 -7.67 8.38 48.98
N GLN A 1137 -8.32 9.49 48.63
CA GLN A 1137 -8.22 10.11 47.30
C GLN A 1137 -6.82 10.68 47.00
N LEU A 1138 -6.19 11.30 48.00
CA LEU A 1138 -4.84 11.87 47.85
C LEU A 1138 -3.74 10.79 47.88
N PHE A 1139 -3.94 9.72 48.67
CA PHE A 1139 -3.05 8.55 48.69
C PHE A 1139 -3.07 7.81 47.34
N PHE A 1140 -4.25 7.65 46.74
CA PHE A 1140 -4.42 7.08 45.41
C PHE A 1140 -3.70 7.91 44.32
N GLN A 1141 -3.76 9.25 44.38
CA GLN A 1141 -2.99 10.12 43.48
C GLN A 1141 -1.47 9.94 43.62
N ILE A 1142 -0.95 9.73 44.82
CA ILE A 1142 0.49 9.51 45.05
C ILE A 1142 0.96 8.16 44.49
N VAL A 1143 0.14 7.11 44.63
CA VAL A 1143 0.40 5.78 44.06
C VAL A 1143 0.34 5.83 42.52
N VAL A 1144 -0.67 6.48 41.93
CA VAL A 1144 -0.81 6.62 40.47
C VAL A 1144 0.34 7.41 39.84
N VAL A 1145 0.83 8.47 40.49
CA VAL A 1145 2.03 9.22 40.07
C VAL A 1145 3.28 8.34 40.11
N SER A 1146 3.39 7.48 41.12
CA SER A 1146 4.54 6.58 41.28
C SER A 1146 4.56 5.48 40.20
N ILE A 1147 3.39 4.90 39.91
CA ILE A 1147 3.19 3.94 38.82
C ILE A 1147 3.52 4.59 37.47
N PHE A 1148 2.96 5.76 37.16
CA PHE A 1148 3.22 6.42 35.88
C PHE A 1148 4.72 6.71 35.68
N ARG A 1149 5.42 7.19 36.71
CA ARG A 1149 6.88 7.43 36.66
C ARG A 1149 7.72 6.18 36.55
N GLN A 1150 7.21 5.03 37.01
CA GLN A 1150 7.91 3.75 36.89
C GLN A 1150 7.93 3.26 35.43
N PHE A 1151 6.89 3.58 34.66
CA PHE A 1151 6.75 3.16 33.26
C PHE A 1151 7.12 4.26 32.24
N ASP A 1152 7.18 5.54 32.64
CA ASP A 1152 7.78 6.65 31.88
C ASP A 1152 9.32 6.64 32.01
N LEU A 1153 9.95 5.59 31.47
CA LEU A 1153 11.40 5.32 31.63
C LEU A 1153 12.29 6.40 31.00
N ASP A 1154 11.80 7.08 29.97
CA ASP A 1154 12.50 8.15 29.26
C ASP A 1154 12.19 9.56 29.82
N LYS A 1155 11.28 9.66 30.81
CA LYS A 1155 10.81 10.91 31.41
C LYS A 1155 10.20 11.86 30.39
N SER A 1156 9.60 11.31 29.34
CA SER A 1156 8.92 12.06 28.29
C SER A 1156 7.64 12.74 28.80
N GLY A 1157 7.11 12.30 29.94
CA GLY A 1157 5.80 12.72 30.45
C GLY A 1157 4.64 11.98 29.80
N THR A 1158 4.93 10.92 29.04
CA THR A 1158 3.96 10.08 28.34
C THR A 1158 4.35 8.61 28.48
N ILE A 1159 3.37 7.71 28.57
CA ILE A 1159 3.59 6.27 28.47
C ILE A 1159 3.10 5.79 27.10
N SER A 1160 3.77 4.82 26.51
CA SER A 1160 3.27 4.22 25.27
C SER A 1160 2.00 3.42 25.53
N SER A 1161 1.18 3.28 24.50
CA SER A 1161 -0.02 2.41 24.51
C SER A 1161 0.31 0.95 24.91
N TYR A 1162 1.53 0.48 24.64
CA TYR A 1162 2.02 -0.84 25.04
C TYR A 1162 2.34 -0.95 26.54
N GLU A 1163 2.78 0.14 27.17
CA GLU A 1163 3.10 0.20 28.60
C GLU A 1163 1.85 0.36 29.47
N MET A 1164 0.74 0.84 28.88
CA MET A 1164 -0.55 1.00 29.56
C MET A 1164 -1.03 -0.30 30.23
N ARG A 1165 -0.83 -1.46 29.59
CA ARG A 1165 -1.25 -2.76 30.16
C ARG A 1165 -0.52 -3.07 31.47
N MET A 1166 0.80 -2.88 31.49
CA MET A 1166 1.60 -3.09 32.70
C MET A 1166 1.31 -2.03 33.77
N ALA A 1167 1.08 -0.78 33.36
CA ALA A 1167 0.76 0.30 34.27
C ALA A 1167 -0.61 0.12 34.95
N LEU A 1168 -1.62 -0.41 34.25
CA LEU A 1168 -2.92 -0.76 34.83
C LEU A 1168 -2.80 -1.94 35.80
N GLU A 1169 -2.00 -2.96 35.48
CA GLU A 1169 -1.71 -4.09 36.37
C GLU A 1169 -1.02 -3.64 37.66
N SER A 1170 -0.01 -2.77 37.57
CA SER A 1170 0.60 -2.15 38.75
C SER A 1170 -0.35 -1.26 39.55
N GLY A 1171 -1.39 -0.72 38.89
CA GLY A 1171 -2.51 -0.02 39.53
C GLY A 1171 -3.56 -0.95 40.15
N GLY A 1172 -3.34 -2.27 40.16
CA GLY A 1172 -4.24 -3.26 40.73
C GLY A 1172 -5.35 -3.74 39.78
N PHE A 1173 -5.40 -3.26 38.53
CA PHE A 1173 -6.41 -3.65 37.54
C PHE A 1173 -5.87 -4.76 36.62
N LYS A 1174 -6.53 -5.91 36.62
CA LYS A 1174 -6.37 -6.93 35.57
C LYS A 1174 -7.58 -6.84 34.65
N LEU A 1175 -7.35 -6.60 33.36
CA LEU A 1175 -8.39 -6.41 32.36
C LEU A 1175 -8.12 -7.32 31.17
N ASN A 1176 -9.19 -7.78 30.51
CA ASN A 1176 -9.06 -8.54 29.27
C ASN A 1176 -8.60 -7.67 28.08
N ASN A 1177 -8.17 -8.29 26.99
CA ASN A 1177 -7.73 -7.67 25.76
C ASN A 1177 -8.75 -6.68 25.19
N LYS A 1178 -10.05 -7.02 25.25
CA LYS A 1178 -11.16 -6.19 24.75
C LYS A 1178 -11.24 -4.86 25.49
N LEU A 1179 -11.14 -4.88 26.82
CA LEU A 1179 -11.09 -3.67 27.62
C LEU A 1179 -9.82 -2.87 27.36
N HIS A 1180 -8.65 -3.52 27.26
CA HIS A 1180 -7.42 -2.81 26.89
C HIS A 1180 -7.52 -2.07 25.55
N GLN A 1181 -8.13 -2.69 24.52
CA GLN A 1181 -8.38 -2.01 23.24
C GLN A 1181 -9.26 -0.78 23.38
N ILE A 1182 -10.34 -0.86 24.16
CA ILE A 1182 -11.24 0.28 24.43
C ILE A 1182 -10.51 1.39 25.19
N MET A 1183 -9.70 1.03 26.19
CA MET A 1183 -8.95 2.00 26.98
C MET A 1183 -7.92 2.72 26.12
N VAL A 1184 -7.17 2.01 25.27
CA VAL A 1184 -6.23 2.65 24.34
C VAL A 1184 -7.00 3.54 23.36
N ALA A 1185 -8.03 3.05 22.67
CA ALA A 1185 -8.80 3.85 21.71
C ALA A 1185 -9.42 5.12 22.34
N ARG A 1186 -9.84 5.06 23.62
CA ARG A 1186 -10.47 6.17 24.33
C ARG A 1186 -9.50 7.09 25.06
N TYR A 1187 -8.28 6.69 25.39
CA TYR A 1187 -7.37 7.51 26.20
C TYR A 1187 -5.99 7.76 25.57
N SER A 1188 -5.63 7.08 24.48
CA SER A 1188 -4.41 7.38 23.73
C SER A 1188 -4.62 8.50 22.72
N ASP A 1189 -3.54 9.22 22.43
CA ASP A 1189 -3.38 10.11 21.28
C ASP A 1189 -2.20 9.59 20.44
N GLY A 1190 -2.49 9.20 19.19
CA GLY A 1190 -1.56 8.44 18.36
C GLY A 1190 -1.20 7.09 18.99
N ASP A 1191 0.02 6.96 19.52
CA ASP A 1191 0.56 5.74 20.15
C ASP A 1191 0.95 5.94 21.63
N THR A 1192 0.64 7.10 22.21
CA THR A 1192 1.06 7.52 23.56
C THR A 1192 -0.11 8.00 24.41
N ILE A 1193 0.02 7.89 25.73
CA ILE A 1193 -0.95 8.33 26.73
C ILE A 1193 -0.23 9.26 27.70
N ASP A 1194 -0.71 10.48 27.84
CA ASP A 1194 -0.18 11.43 28.81
C ASP A 1194 -0.69 11.13 30.24
N PHE A 1195 -0.09 11.81 31.22
CA PHE A 1195 -0.44 11.61 32.62
C PHE A 1195 -1.92 11.91 32.92
N ASP A 1196 -2.50 12.95 32.31
CA ASP A 1196 -3.88 13.35 32.59
C ASP A 1196 -4.89 12.32 32.06
N ASN A 1197 -4.68 11.80 30.85
CA ASN A 1197 -5.50 10.74 30.29
C ASN A 1197 -5.34 9.42 31.05
N PHE A 1198 -4.14 9.11 31.55
CA PHE A 1198 -3.89 7.95 32.41
C PHE A 1198 -4.62 8.03 33.74
N VAL A 1199 -4.59 9.20 34.41
CA VAL A 1199 -5.33 9.43 35.66
C VAL A 1199 -6.84 9.36 35.44
N CYS A 1200 -7.36 9.99 34.38
CA CYS A 1200 -8.78 9.93 34.04
C CYS A 1200 -9.25 8.49 33.79
N CYS A 1201 -8.44 7.71 33.08
CA CYS A 1201 -8.67 6.30 32.82
C CYS A 1201 -8.80 5.48 34.12
N ILE A 1202 -7.84 5.61 35.05
CA ILE A 1202 -7.84 4.86 36.30
C ILE A 1202 -9.02 5.24 37.21
N ILE A 1203 -9.29 6.55 37.38
CA ILE A 1203 -10.39 7.01 38.23
C ILE A 1203 -11.73 6.50 37.70
N LYS A 1204 -11.92 6.54 36.37
CA LYS A 1204 -13.17 6.07 35.75
C LYS A 1204 -13.32 4.56 35.88
N LEU A 1205 -12.25 3.78 35.69
CA LEU A 1205 -12.27 2.33 35.93
C LEU A 1205 -12.63 2.03 37.39
N GLU A 1206 -11.97 2.66 38.36
CA GLU A 1206 -12.25 2.45 39.79
C GLU A 1206 -13.72 2.75 40.14
N ALA A 1207 -14.25 3.89 39.67
CA ALA A 1207 -15.64 4.27 39.89
C ALA A 1207 -16.61 3.23 39.32
N MET A 1208 -16.36 2.73 38.11
CA MET A 1208 -17.20 1.70 37.48
C MET A 1208 -17.13 0.36 38.23
N PHE A 1209 -15.95 -0.06 38.72
CA PHE A 1209 -15.81 -1.28 39.53
C PHE A 1209 -16.51 -1.16 40.90
N LYS A 1210 -16.53 0.03 41.51
CA LYS A 1210 -17.25 0.28 42.76
C LYS A 1210 -18.76 0.28 42.53
N ALA A 1211 -19.23 1.04 41.54
CA ALA A 1211 -20.64 1.11 41.19
C ALA A 1211 -21.20 -0.28 40.80
N PHE A 1212 -20.46 -1.07 40.01
CA PHE A 1212 -20.87 -2.43 39.67
C PHE A 1212 -20.99 -3.31 40.91
N ARG A 1213 -20.01 -3.28 41.84
CA ARG A 1213 -20.07 -4.07 43.08
C ARG A 1213 -21.20 -3.65 44.03
N GLU A 1214 -21.61 -2.39 44.00
CA GLU A 1214 -22.76 -1.89 44.77
C GLU A 1214 -24.10 -2.30 44.16
N LEU A 1215 -24.16 -2.44 42.83
CA LEU A 1215 -25.37 -2.78 42.07
C LEU A 1215 -25.52 -4.28 41.83
N GLU A 1216 -24.45 -5.06 41.96
CA GLU A 1216 -24.44 -6.51 41.79
C GLU A 1216 -25.23 -7.19 42.92
N LYS A 1217 -26.16 -8.08 42.56
CA LYS A 1217 -26.81 -8.96 43.54
C LYS A 1217 -25.80 -10.05 43.96
N PRO A 1218 -25.69 -10.42 45.25
CA PRO A 1218 -24.67 -11.35 45.71
C PRO A 1218 -24.65 -12.65 44.90
N GLU A 1219 -23.48 -13.01 44.37
CA GLU A 1219 -23.17 -14.24 43.62
C GLU A 1219 -23.78 -14.38 42.22
N THR A 1220 -24.29 -13.31 41.62
CA THR A 1220 -24.90 -13.39 40.27
C THR A 1220 -23.98 -12.99 39.13
N GLY A 1221 -22.93 -12.19 39.36
CA GLY A 1221 -22.09 -11.64 38.28
C GLY A 1221 -22.82 -10.67 37.35
N VAL A 1222 -24.03 -10.22 37.71
CA VAL A 1222 -24.92 -9.42 36.85
C VAL A 1222 -25.57 -8.28 37.65
N ALA A 1223 -25.58 -7.07 37.07
CA ALA A 1223 -26.32 -5.91 37.57
C ALA A 1223 -27.55 -5.63 36.67
N GLU A 1224 -28.72 -5.40 37.28
CA GLU A 1224 -29.95 -5.05 36.58
C GLU A 1224 -30.22 -3.54 36.71
N LEU A 1225 -30.46 -2.86 35.60
CA LEU A 1225 -30.72 -1.41 35.56
C LEU A 1225 -31.93 -1.11 34.68
N ASN A 1226 -32.80 -0.20 35.13
CA ASN A 1226 -33.80 0.39 34.26
C ASN A 1226 -33.19 1.52 33.41
N ILE A 1227 -33.93 2.02 32.41
CA ILE A 1227 -33.37 3.01 31.46
C ILE A 1227 -32.96 4.33 32.13
N SER A 1228 -33.62 4.72 33.21
CA SER A 1228 -33.29 5.96 33.94
C SER A 1228 -32.03 5.80 34.79
N GLU A 1229 -31.89 4.64 35.46
CA GLU A 1229 -30.67 4.28 36.21
C GLU A 1229 -29.48 4.10 35.27
N TRP A 1230 -29.68 3.46 34.11
CA TRP A 1230 -28.67 3.33 33.07
C TRP A 1230 -28.18 4.69 32.57
N LEU A 1231 -29.10 5.61 32.26
CA LEU A 1231 -28.75 6.97 31.81
C LEU A 1231 -28.04 7.76 32.92
N PHE A 1232 -28.50 7.66 34.17
CA PHE A 1232 -27.86 8.34 35.29
C PHE A 1232 -26.43 7.84 35.53
N LEU A 1233 -26.24 6.51 35.58
CA LEU A 1233 -24.93 5.88 35.78
C LEU A 1233 -23.95 6.17 34.63
N THR A 1234 -24.42 6.14 33.38
CA THR A 1234 -23.55 6.34 32.21
C THR A 1234 -23.23 7.80 31.91
N MET A 1235 -24.12 8.73 32.27
CA MET A 1235 -23.97 10.17 31.98
C MET A 1235 -23.41 10.96 33.17
N CYS A 1236 -23.70 10.56 34.41
CA CYS A 1236 -23.35 11.33 35.61
C CYS A 1236 -22.23 10.70 36.46
N GLY A 1237 -21.92 9.41 36.26
CA GLY A 1237 -20.90 8.67 37.03
C GLY A 1237 -21.45 8.09 38.31
#